data_AF-A0ABD5WUC6-F1
#
_entry.id   AF-A0ABD5WUC6-F1
#
_cell.length_a   1.000
_cell.length_b   1.000
_cell.length_c   1.000
_cell.angle_alpha   90.00
_cell.angle_beta   90.00
_cell.angle_gamma   90.00
#
_symmetry.space_group_name_H-M   'P 1'
#
loop_
_entity.id
_entity.type
_entity.pdbx_description
1 polymer ?
#
loop_
_entity_poly.entity_id
_entity_poly.type
_entity_poly.pdbx_seq_one_letter_code
_entity_poly.pdbx_strand_id
1 'polypeptide(L)'
;MSLTKEVRPWDDNVVREYLTATSQQKSDPEKFYKTHLNIDRIYAEFLADKQDTIVTQADLRDTLLSGELDDDIRTYILKGETGSGKSQLCQWLDYELQGLGQDTPAGVEERIPLHIKASETSLERIVETLAEPLGIDPEISQVSGLDPSKVANAIATNLSANPGQKLEDADIDQIIEEGDLTEMLRSNIEQYQRGLEAEDETDFDPNLISKDDYRDLALKLGSDSVFHSNQRVLRQVLRDEIHRHFSHVIGVTDFQGQLLQYTEQYIDEMGKRPVIICEDVTTFSVLKEQLLDQIIQVESASFDIVLGYTTGFEQDDLQDALGDRESQDALTYLKDRAEGYMTLTENGEALFLDDDLSIELVRKYLDVIKAESGSTINEATENAFDGLYPFNQVAIRVAYDNLIEDGSPRRTPRVLLQKVVRRCLLSDEPTFETLDRSTNIDAVISPIDQGRYSTELRKIATWYGYKKEAGVSAGDNPILVPIGVLDHFGVAPPDGHKRYESEKTGQEFVVFQLNKQLSLTGGERARPSVLDNGGIVGPKNGLNASFLDNAAPGENATVEVTDNGSVIENAIVTITQKVGDEETTKTYETGDDGTATFAVADHATELAVEVTADDAKAKLEREFEIGPKNGLDASFLDNAAPGENATVEVTD
;
A
#
# COMPACT_ATOMS: atom_id res chain seq x y z
N MET A 1 -19.17 9.15 -36.62
CA MET A 1 -17.98 8.82 -37.44
C MET A 1 -17.18 7.82 -36.66
N SER A 2 -16.80 6.69 -37.25
CA SER A 2 -15.96 5.70 -36.56
C SER A 2 -14.58 6.31 -36.41
N LEU A 3 -14.18 6.65 -35.18
CA LEU A 3 -12.80 6.95 -34.87
C LEU A 3 -11.97 5.75 -35.32
N THR A 4 -10.88 6.02 -36.03
CA THR A 4 -9.96 4.99 -36.54
C THR A 4 -9.45 4.16 -35.37
N LYS A 5 -9.56 2.83 -35.48
CA LYS A 5 -9.01 1.86 -34.53
C LYS A 5 -7.55 2.23 -34.24
N GLU A 6 -7.21 2.44 -32.97
CA GLU A 6 -5.84 2.80 -32.56
C GLU A 6 -4.92 1.64 -32.97
N VAL A 7 -3.92 1.91 -33.81
CA VAL A 7 -2.98 0.87 -34.25
C VAL A 7 -2.05 0.61 -33.07
N ARG A 8 -2.26 -0.52 -32.38
CA ARG A 8 -1.45 -0.92 -31.23
C ARG A 8 -0.03 -1.24 -31.68
N PRO A 9 0.99 -0.47 -31.27
CA PRO A 9 2.37 -0.75 -31.64
C PRO A 9 2.99 -1.87 -30.79
N TRP A 10 2.27 -2.40 -29.79
CA TRP A 10 2.74 -3.44 -28.86
C TRP A 10 2.02 -4.79 -29.06
N ASP A 11 2.63 -5.86 -28.53
CA ASP A 11 2.01 -7.19 -28.48
C ASP A 11 1.13 -7.32 -27.21
N ASP A 12 -0.15 -7.67 -27.41
CA ASP A 12 -1.11 -7.92 -26.34
C ASP A 12 -0.61 -8.95 -25.30
N ASN A 13 0.19 -9.94 -25.71
CA ASN A 13 0.76 -10.93 -24.81
C ASN A 13 1.83 -10.32 -23.91
N VAL A 14 2.70 -9.46 -24.46
CA VAL A 14 3.72 -8.72 -23.71
C VAL A 14 3.04 -7.78 -22.69
N VAL A 15 1.97 -7.09 -23.09
CA VAL A 15 1.17 -6.27 -22.18
C VAL A 15 0.60 -7.09 -21.02
N ARG A 16 0.07 -8.29 -21.30
CA ARG A 16 -0.48 -9.17 -20.26
C ARG A 16 0.60 -9.75 -19.35
N GLU A 17 1.77 -10.05 -19.89
CA GLU A 17 2.94 -10.56 -19.14
C GLU A 17 3.45 -9.51 -18.14
N TYR A 18 3.64 -8.26 -18.58
CA TYR A 18 4.22 -7.22 -17.74
C TYR A 18 3.22 -6.56 -16.79
N LEU A 19 1.96 -6.34 -17.21
CA LEU A 19 0.91 -5.74 -16.38
C LEU A 19 0.03 -6.82 -15.75
N THR A 20 0.64 -7.67 -14.95
CA THR A 20 -0.01 -8.76 -14.21
C THR A 20 -0.26 -8.39 -12.75
N ALA A 21 -1.17 -9.15 -12.11
CA ALA A 21 -1.55 -9.05 -10.69
C ALA A 21 -0.36 -9.19 -9.74
N THR A 22 0.57 -10.08 -10.09
CA THR A 22 1.60 -10.61 -9.21
C THR A 22 2.99 -10.21 -9.68
N SER A 23 3.75 -9.53 -8.81
CA SER A 23 5.19 -9.27 -9.01
C SER A 23 5.97 -10.55 -9.33
N GLN A 24 5.49 -11.67 -8.81
CA GLN A 24 6.08 -13.02 -8.81
C GLN A 24 6.16 -13.72 -10.18
N GLN A 25 5.44 -13.26 -11.21
CA GLN A 25 5.58 -13.84 -12.56
C GLN A 25 6.91 -13.45 -13.23
N LYS A 26 7.70 -12.57 -12.59
CA LYS A 26 9.06 -12.21 -12.99
C LYS A 26 10.05 -13.02 -12.15
N SER A 27 10.08 -14.33 -12.36
CA SER A 27 11.11 -15.24 -11.81
C SER A 27 12.52 -14.92 -12.33
N ASP A 28 12.63 -13.96 -13.23
CA ASP A 28 13.86 -13.42 -13.78
C ASP A 28 14.15 -12.05 -13.11
N PRO A 29 15.25 -11.95 -12.33
CA PRO A 29 15.69 -10.69 -11.72
C PRO A 29 15.85 -9.55 -12.74
N GLU A 30 16.33 -9.83 -13.96
CA GLU A 30 16.50 -8.79 -14.97
C GLU A 30 15.14 -8.20 -15.38
N LYS A 31 14.13 -9.05 -15.56
CA LYS A 31 12.76 -8.60 -15.84
C LYS A 31 12.15 -7.83 -14.68
N PHE A 32 12.47 -8.22 -13.44
CA PHE A 32 12.03 -7.52 -12.24
C PHE A 32 12.58 -6.08 -12.21
N TYR A 33 13.91 -5.92 -12.24
CA TYR A 33 14.57 -4.61 -12.11
C TYR A 33 14.26 -3.65 -13.27
N LYS A 34 13.93 -4.16 -14.47
CA LYS A 34 13.42 -3.34 -15.58
C LYS A 34 12.15 -2.55 -15.22
N THR A 35 11.37 -3.03 -14.25
CA THR A 35 10.05 -2.47 -13.88
C THR A 35 9.93 -2.10 -12.41
N HIS A 36 10.90 -2.47 -11.58
CA HIS A 36 10.92 -2.12 -10.16
C HIS A 36 11.09 -0.62 -9.99
N LEU A 37 10.25 0.00 -9.17
CA LEU A 37 10.40 1.38 -8.72
C LEU A 37 10.71 1.32 -7.22
N ASN A 38 11.72 2.06 -6.78
CA ASN A 38 12.14 2.00 -5.39
C ASN A 38 11.00 2.43 -4.47
N ILE A 39 10.79 1.66 -3.41
CA ILE A 39 9.80 1.92 -2.38
C ILE A 39 10.53 2.64 -1.25
N ASP A 40 10.85 3.92 -1.48
CA ASP A 40 11.72 4.71 -0.61
C ASP A 40 10.97 5.62 0.38
N ARG A 41 9.63 5.52 0.43
CA ARG A 41 8.83 6.13 1.49
C ARG A 41 7.97 5.09 2.18
N ILE A 42 8.54 4.52 3.24
CA ILE A 42 7.91 3.56 4.13
C ILE A 42 7.83 4.21 5.51
N TYR A 43 6.65 4.30 6.12
CA TYR A 43 6.54 4.86 7.48
C TYR A 43 6.94 3.80 8.50
N ALA A 44 8.04 3.98 9.21
CA ALA A 44 8.43 3.13 10.33
C ALA A 44 7.89 3.74 11.64
N GLU A 45 6.97 3.03 12.31
CA GLU A 45 6.67 3.31 13.72
C GLU A 45 7.95 3.07 14.54
N PHE A 46 8.62 1.95 14.25
CA PHE A 46 9.99 1.68 14.69
C PHE A 46 10.68 0.74 13.71
N LEU A 47 12.00 0.87 13.56
CA LEU A 47 12.88 -0.03 12.83
C LEU A 47 14.30 0.18 13.36
N ALA A 48 14.81 -0.77 14.15
CA ALA A 48 16.08 -0.62 14.85
C ALA A 48 16.16 0.70 15.67
N ASP A 49 17.04 1.62 15.29
CA ASP A 49 17.22 2.93 15.94
C ASP A 49 16.30 4.03 15.39
N LYS A 50 15.54 3.75 14.33
CA LYS A 50 14.62 4.69 13.69
C LYS A 50 13.23 4.56 14.29
N GLN A 51 12.60 5.68 14.66
CA GLN A 51 11.25 5.72 15.23
C GLN A 51 10.44 6.85 14.59
N ASP A 52 9.16 6.59 14.36
CA ASP A 52 8.17 7.52 13.80
C ASP A 52 8.70 8.34 12.61
N THR A 53 9.31 7.67 11.64
CA THR A 53 10.01 8.33 10.52
C THR A 53 9.83 7.59 9.20
N ILE A 54 10.14 8.29 8.10
CA ILE A 54 10.15 7.69 6.76
C ILE A 54 11.50 7.00 6.54
N VAL A 55 11.44 5.73 6.16
CA VAL A 55 12.58 4.89 5.81
C VAL A 55 12.47 4.40 4.36
N THR A 56 13.58 3.96 3.83
CA THR A 56 13.71 3.42 2.47
C THR A 56 13.68 1.89 2.47
N GLN A 57 13.50 1.28 1.30
CA GLN A 57 13.66 -0.18 1.15
C GLN A 57 15.09 -0.63 1.51
N ALA A 58 16.11 0.21 1.22
CA ALA A 58 17.50 -0.05 1.56
C ALA A 58 17.73 -0.07 3.07
N ASP A 59 17.05 0.81 3.82
CA ASP A 59 17.14 0.83 5.28
C ASP A 59 16.68 -0.49 5.90
N LEU A 60 15.59 -1.08 5.41
CA LEU A 60 15.12 -2.39 5.85
C LEU A 60 16.16 -3.48 5.58
N ARG A 61 16.70 -3.52 4.36
CA ARG A 61 17.76 -4.48 3.99
C ARG A 61 18.98 -4.32 4.91
N ASP A 62 19.42 -3.08 5.13
CA ASP A 62 20.63 -2.81 5.90
C ASP A 62 20.43 -3.15 7.39
N THR A 63 19.22 -2.97 7.95
CA THR A 63 18.86 -3.45 9.30
C THR A 63 18.89 -4.98 9.41
N LEU A 64 18.45 -5.70 8.37
CA LEU A 64 18.58 -7.17 8.34
C LEU A 64 20.04 -7.61 8.31
N LEU A 65 20.88 -6.90 7.56
CA LEU A 65 22.31 -7.18 7.45
C LEU A 65 23.10 -6.79 8.70
N SER A 66 22.61 -5.89 9.54
CA SER A 66 23.32 -5.44 10.75
C SER A 66 23.27 -6.42 11.92
N GLY A 67 22.39 -7.42 11.90
CA GLY A 67 22.28 -8.42 12.96
C GLY A 67 23.41 -9.43 12.98
N GLU A 68 23.71 -9.95 14.16
CA GLU A 68 24.64 -11.06 14.33
C GLU A 68 24.00 -12.38 13.84
N LEU A 69 24.83 -13.35 13.44
CA LEU A 69 24.32 -14.60 12.88
C LEU A 69 23.55 -15.42 13.90
N ASP A 70 23.99 -15.40 15.16
CA ASP A 70 23.45 -16.13 16.31
C ASP A 70 22.48 -15.31 17.18
N ASP A 71 22.09 -14.10 16.74
CA ASP A 71 21.01 -13.36 17.39
C ASP A 71 19.74 -14.22 17.48
N ASP A 72 18.92 -13.97 18.51
CA ASP A 72 17.58 -14.57 18.61
C ASP A 72 16.71 -14.17 17.40
N ILE A 73 15.50 -14.72 17.31
CA ILE A 73 14.57 -14.40 16.23
C ILE A 73 14.25 -12.91 16.18
N ARG A 74 14.43 -12.31 15.00
CA ARG A 74 14.14 -10.89 14.72
C ARG A 74 12.99 -10.77 13.74
N THR A 75 11.91 -10.11 14.14
CA THR A 75 10.69 -10.00 13.32
C THR A 75 10.45 -8.58 12.84
N TYR A 76 10.17 -8.41 11.55
CA TYR A 76 9.90 -7.13 10.88
C TYR A 76 8.54 -7.19 10.20
N ILE A 77 7.61 -6.31 10.57
CA ILE A 77 6.24 -6.31 10.08
C ILE A 77 6.05 -5.21 9.03
N LEU A 78 5.54 -5.58 7.86
CA LEU A 78 5.25 -4.70 6.73
C LEU A 78 3.73 -4.58 6.53
N LYS A 79 3.11 -3.59 7.17
CA LYS A 79 1.69 -3.27 7.04
C LYS A 79 1.40 -2.52 5.74
N GLY A 80 0.34 -2.90 5.02
CA GLY A 80 -0.20 -2.07 3.96
C GLY A 80 -1.34 -2.71 3.19
N GLU A 81 -2.09 -1.94 2.43
CA GLU A 81 -3.24 -2.46 1.67
C GLU A 81 -2.85 -3.39 0.51
N THR A 82 -3.85 -4.08 -0.05
CA THR A 82 -3.68 -4.86 -1.27
C THR A 82 -3.19 -3.96 -2.41
N GLY A 83 -2.10 -4.38 -3.07
CA GLY A 83 -1.55 -3.65 -4.22
C GLY A 83 -0.69 -2.44 -3.89
N SER A 84 -0.35 -2.22 -2.61
CA SER A 84 0.50 -1.12 -2.15
C SER A 84 2.00 -1.26 -2.46
N GLY A 85 2.43 -2.41 -2.97
CA GLY A 85 3.84 -2.69 -3.23
C GLY A 85 4.50 -3.67 -2.25
N LYS A 86 3.79 -4.25 -1.26
CA LYS A 86 4.36 -5.25 -0.32
C LYS A 86 5.09 -6.40 -1.02
N SER A 87 4.41 -7.10 -1.94
CA SER A 87 5.00 -8.20 -2.72
C SER A 87 6.15 -7.75 -3.62
N GLN A 88 6.14 -6.49 -4.08
CA GLN A 88 7.28 -5.91 -4.82
C GLN A 88 8.48 -5.69 -3.90
N LEU A 89 8.26 -5.15 -2.69
CA LEU A 89 9.30 -4.96 -1.67
C LEU A 89 9.90 -6.30 -1.21
N CYS A 90 9.06 -7.31 -0.97
CA CYS A 90 9.49 -8.65 -0.59
C CYS A 90 10.33 -9.32 -1.69
N GLN A 91 9.88 -9.24 -2.95
CA GLN A 91 10.63 -9.77 -4.09
C GLN A 91 11.94 -9.03 -4.34
N TRP A 92 11.95 -7.70 -4.16
CA TRP A 92 13.18 -6.92 -4.21
C TRP A 92 14.15 -7.38 -3.12
N LEU A 93 13.69 -7.49 -1.87
CA LEU A 93 14.52 -7.92 -0.75
C LEU A 93 15.10 -9.32 -0.96
N ASP A 94 14.31 -10.26 -1.47
CA ASP A 94 14.76 -11.60 -1.87
C ASP A 94 15.95 -11.51 -2.85
N TYR A 95 15.83 -10.76 -3.95
CA TYR A 95 16.92 -10.60 -4.90
C TYR A 95 18.15 -9.89 -4.34
N GLU A 96 17.96 -8.87 -3.50
CA GLU A 96 19.07 -8.17 -2.85
C GLU A 96 19.84 -9.09 -1.91
N LEU A 97 19.14 -9.91 -1.11
CA LEU A 97 19.75 -10.86 -0.18
C LEU A 97 20.36 -12.08 -0.90
N GLN A 98 19.98 -12.38 -2.14
CA GLN A 98 20.69 -13.34 -3.00
C GLN A 98 21.95 -12.74 -3.64
N GLY A 99 22.20 -11.43 -3.49
CA GLY A 99 23.28 -10.72 -4.17
C GLY A 99 23.02 -10.52 -5.67
N LEU A 100 21.76 -10.55 -6.10
CA LEU A 100 21.32 -10.30 -7.47
C LEU A 100 20.94 -8.82 -7.72
N GLY A 101 21.01 -8.00 -6.67
CA GLY A 101 20.83 -6.56 -6.73
C GLY A 101 21.91 -5.82 -7.50
N GLN A 102 21.63 -4.57 -7.88
CA GLN A 102 22.59 -3.71 -8.57
C GLN A 102 23.76 -3.28 -7.69
N ASP A 103 23.49 -3.12 -6.38
CA ASP A 103 24.46 -2.75 -5.36
C ASP A 103 24.42 -3.79 -4.24
N THR A 104 25.34 -4.75 -4.26
CA THR A 104 25.42 -5.79 -3.21
C THR A 104 26.24 -5.26 -2.02
N PRO A 105 25.62 -4.93 -0.87
CA PRO A 105 26.35 -4.56 0.33
C PRO A 105 27.12 -5.76 0.91
N ALA A 106 28.09 -5.47 1.77
CA ALA A 106 28.81 -6.50 2.52
C ALA A 106 27.87 -7.23 3.50
N GLY A 107 28.09 -8.53 3.71
CA GLY A 107 27.28 -9.34 4.63
C GLY A 107 26.09 -10.05 3.98
N VAL A 108 25.76 -9.73 2.72
CA VAL A 108 24.71 -10.42 1.96
C VAL A 108 25.04 -11.90 1.78
N GLU A 109 26.32 -12.23 1.59
CA GLU A 109 26.81 -13.60 1.48
C GLU A 109 26.52 -14.45 2.73
N GLU A 110 26.35 -13.79 3.88
CA GLU A 110 26.03 -14.40 5.17
C GLU A 110 24.51 -14.53 5.40
N ARG A 111 23.68 -14.13 4.42
CA ARG A 111 22.23 -14.30 4.46
C ARG A 111 21.75 -15.33 3.44
N ILE A 112 20.63 -15.98 3.74
CA ILE A 112 19.89 -16.83 2.79
C ILE A 112 18.43 -16.40 2.84
N PRO A 113 17.90 -15.75 1.78
CA PRO A 113 16.47 -15.46 1.72
C PRO A 113 15.66 -16.73 1.43
N LEU A 114 14.59 -16.91 2.19
CA LEU A 114 13.62 -18.00 2.11
C LEU A 114 12.26 -17.35 1.82
N HIS A 115 11.97 -17.14 0.54
CA HIS A 115 10.83 -16.33 0.11
C HIS A 115 9.56 -17.19 -0.05
N ILE A 116 8.59 -16.95 0.83
CA ILE A 116 7.25 -17.53 0.82
C ILE A 116 6.29 -16.54 0.16
N LYS A 117 5.85 -16.91 -1.04
CA LYS A 117 4.99 -16.07 -1.89
C LYS A 117 3.54 -16.09 -1.41
N ALA A 118 2.78 -15.04 -1.72
CA ALA A 118 1.35 -14.98 -1.39
C ALA A 118 0.54 -16.20 -1.89
N SER A 119 0.91 -16.77 -3.05
CA SER A 119 0.25 -17.95 -3.61
C SER A 119 0.62 -19.27 -2.92
N GLU A 120 1.67 -19.31 -2.09
CA GLU A 120 2.18 -20.54 -1.45
C GLU A 120 1.42 -20.87 -0.17
N THR A 121 0.14 -21.24 -0.32
CA THR A 121 -0.78 -21.37 0.81
C THR A 121 -0.69 -22.69 1.58
N SER A 122 0.08 -23.65 1.07
CA SER A 122 0.28 -24.96 1.66
C SER A 122 1.51 -24.99 2.57
N LEU A 123 1.36 -25.57 3.76
CA LEU A 123 2.48 -25.75 4.69
C LEU A 123 3.64 -26.55 4.09
N GLU A 124 3.34 -27.57 3.26
CA GLU A 124 4.36 -28.35 2.55
C GLU A 124 5.32 -27.44 1.78
N ARG A 125 4.80 -26.52 0.96
CA ARG A 125 5.61 -25.54 0.22
C ARG A 125 6.47 -24.68 1.13
N ILE A 126 5.92 -24.23 2.25
CA ILE A 126 6.67 -23.44 3.23
C ILE A 126 7.85 -24.25 3.78
N VAL A 127 7.63 -25.49 4.19
CA VAL A 127 8.71 -26.33 4.73
C VAL A 127 9.70 -26.76 3.65
N GLU A 128 9.24 -27.04 2.43
CA GLU A 128 10.10 -27.26 1.27
C GLU A 128 11.02 -26.06 1.04
N THR A 129 10.49 -24.82 1.06
CA THR A 129 11.28 -23.59 0.94
C THR A 129 12.33 -23.45 2.05
N LEU A 130 12.00 -23.86 3.28
CA LEU A 130 12.96 -23.85 4.40
C LEU A 130 14.02 -24.96 4.31
N ALA A 131 13.68 -26.12 3.73
CA ALA A 131 14.52 -27.32 3.70
C ALA A 131 15.39 -27.43 2.43
N GLU A 132 14.94 -26.87 1.31
CA GLU A 132 15.61 -26.95 0.00
C GLU A 132 17.07 -26.46 0.04
N PRO A 133 17.40 -25.30 0.64
CA PRO A 133 18.80 -24.84 0.70
C PRO A 133 19.71 -25.74 1.53
N LEU A 134 19.14 -26.49 2.47
CA LEU A 134 19.84 -27.47 3.31
C LEU A 134 20.01 -28.83 2.61
N GLY A 135 19.33 -29.05 1.48
CA GLY A 135 19.29 -30.34 0.80
C GLY A 135 18.58 -31.43 1.60
N ILE A 136 17.67 -31.05 2.50
CA ILE A 136 16.84 -31.95 3.29
C ILE A 136 15.55 -32.23 2.52
N ASP A 137 15.14 -33.50 2.50
CA ASP A 137 13.82 -33.91 2.02
C ASP A 137 12.87 -33.98 3.23
N PRO A 138 11.94 -33.01 3.41
CA PRO A 138 11.07 -32.98 4.58
C PRO A 138 10.05 -34.12 4.53
N GLU A 139 9.91 -34.89 5.62
CA GLU A 139 8.89 -35.95 5.73
C GLU A 139 7.49 -35.36 6.01
N ILE A 140 6.91 -34.62 5.05
CA ILE A 140 5.57 -34.04 5.16
C ILE A 140 4.59 -34.76 4.24
N SER A 141 3.41 -35.11 4.76
CA SER A 141 2.36 -35.70 3.93
C SER A 141 1.59 -34.61 3.17
N GLN A 142 1.55 -34.72 1.84
CA GLN A 142 0.81 -33.77 0.99
C GLN A 142 -0.68 -33.75 1.36
N VAL A 143 -1.19 -32.61 1.80
CA VAL A 143 -2.60 -32.50 2.22
C VAL A 143 -3.55 -32.82 1.06
N SER A 144 -3.21 -32.46 -0.18
CA SER A 144 -3.95 -32.79 -1.41
C SER A 144 -3.99 -34.30 -1.71
N GLY A 145 -3.00 -35.06 -1.23
CA GLY A 145 -2.90 -36.51 -1.42
C GLY A 145 -3.58 -37.33 -0.31
N LEU A 146 -4.05 -36.68 0.75
CA LEU A 146 -4.70 -37.37 1.88
C LEU A 146 -6.16 -37.69 1.57
N ASP A 147 -6.62 -38.85 2.05
CA ASP A 147 -8.03 -39.25 1.99
C ASP A 147 -8.84 -38.46 3.05
N PRO A 148 -9.76 -37.57 2.65
CA PRO A 148 -10.49 -36.69 3.57
C PRO A 148 -11.25 -37.46 4.64
N SER A 149 -11.80 -38.62 4.31
CA SER A 149 -12.50 -39.46 5.28
C SER A 149 -11.53 -40.03 6.31
N LYS A 150 -10.32 -40.44 5.91
CA LYS A 150 -9.34 -40.94 6.87
C LYS A 150 -8.82 -39.85 7.79
N VAL A 151 -8.57 -38.66 7.25
CA VAL A 151 -8.10 -37.50 8.03
C VAL A 151 -9.17 -37.06 9.02
N ALA A 152 -10.42 -36.87 8.57
CA ALA A 152 -11.53 -36.48 9.46
C ALA A 152 -11.73 -37.50 10.59
N ASN A 153 -11.71 -38.81 10.27
CA ASN A 153 -11.81 -39.86 11.28
C ASN A 153 -10.62 -39.84 12.27
N ALA A 154 -9.40 -39.59 11.78
CA ALA A 154 -8.22 -39.50 12.62
C ALA A 154 -8.29 -38.30 13.57
N ILE A 155 -8.71 -37.13 13.09
CA ILE A 155 -8.95 -35.94 13.92
C ILE A 155 -10.00 -36.24 14.99
N ALA A 156 -11.17 -36.77 14.60
CA ALA A 156 -12.25 -37.08 15.55
C ALA A 156 -11.82 -38.11 16.60
N THR A 157 -11.09 -39.16 16.18
CA THR A 157 -10.56 -40.18 17.10
C THR A 157 -9.55 -39.59 18.07
N ASN A 158 -8.64 -38.74 17.59
CA ASN A 158 -7.63 -38.08 18.43
C ASN A 158 -8.25 -37.05 19.38
N LEU A 159 -9.30 -36.35 18.94
CA LEU A 159 -10.05 -35.40 19.75
C LEU A 159 -10.81 -36.11 20.88
N SER A 160 -11.49 -37.23 20.60
CA SER A 160 -12.14 -38.05 21.64
C SER A 160 -11.12 -38.64 22.62
N ALA A 161 -9.97 -39.12 22.12
CA ALA A 161 -8.94 -39.71 22.97
C ALA A 161 -8.15 -38.67 23.79
N ASN A 162 -7.95 -37.47 23.25
CA ASN A 162 -7.17 -36.39 23.86
C ASN A 162 -7.76 -35.02 23.49
N PRO A 163 -8.86 -34.62 24.16
CA PRO A 163 -9.58 -33.39 23.82
C PRO A 163 -8.83 -32.12 24.25
N GLY A 164 -7.78 -32.23 25.04
CA GLY A 164 -7.05 -31.08 25.59
C GLY A 164 -7.70 -30.53 26.86
N GLN A 165 -6.90 -29.87 27.70
CA GLN A 165 -7.24 -29.53 29.09
C GLN A 165 -8.48 -28.62 29.21
N LYS A 166 -8.74 -27.79 28.20
CA LYS A 166 -9.88 -26.87 28.16
C LYS A 166 -11.18 -27.51 27.66
N LEU A 167 -11.11 -28.71 27.08
CA LEU A 167 -12.27 -29.50 26.62
C LEU A 167 -12.47 -30.78 27.45
N GLU A 168 -11.70 -31.00 28.52
CA GLU A 168 -11.84 -32.19 29.37
C GLU A 168 -13.26 -32.35 29.95
N ASP A 169 -13.94 -31.23 30.23
CA ASP A 169 -15.31 -31.21 30.75
C ASP A 169 -16.38 -31.17 29.64
N ALA A 170 -15.99 -31.11 28.37
CA ALA A 170 -16.91 -31.13 27.24
C ALA A 170 -17.25 -32.56 26.81
N ASP A 171 -18.52 -32.81 26.45
CA ASP A 171 -18.94 -34.11 25.90
C ASP A 171 -18.56 -34.19 24.41
N ILE A 172 -17.29 -34.52 24.17
CA ILE A 172 -16.70 -34.57 22.84
C ILE A 172 -17.30 -35.68 21.99
N ASP A 173 -17.68 -36.80 22.61
CA ASP A 173 -18.36 -37.89 21.92
C ASP A 173 -19.74 -37.45 21.43
N GLN A 174 -20.47 -36.65 22.22
CA GLN A 174 -21.72 -36.03 21.76
C GLN A 174 -21.50 -35.11 20.55
N ILE A 175 -20.43 -34.31 20.54
CA ILE A 175 -20.09 -33.42 19.41
C ILE A 175 -19.78 -34.24 18.15
N ILE A 176 -19.06 -35.36 18.30
CA ILE A 176 -18.68 -36.24 17.19
C ILE A 176 -19.90 -36.97 16.63
N GLU A 177 -20.72 -37.56 17.49
CA GLU A 177 -21.84 -38.42 17.08
C GLU A 177 -23.12 -37.63 16.75
N GLU A 178 -23.57 -36.74 17.63
CA GLU A 178 -24.82 -35.98 17.47
C GLU A 178 -24.62 -34.69 16.65
N GLY A 179 -23.44 -34.07 16.76
CA GLY A 179 -23.05 -32.91 15.96
C GLY A 179 -22.66 -33.26 14.52
N ASP A 180 -22.35 -34.53 14.26
CA ASP A 180 -21.86 -35.02 12.95
C ASP A 180 -20.54 -34.32 12.53
N LEU A 181 -19.65 -34.09 13.51
CA LEU A 181 -18.38 -33.39 13.32
C LEU A 181 -17.50 -34.07 12.26
N THR A 182 -17.51 -35.41 12.20
CA THR A 182 -16.67 -36.17 11.25
C THR A 182 -17.06 -35.87 9.80
N GLU A 183 -18.36 -35.82 9.50
CA GLU A 183 -18.84 -35.54 8.14
C GLU A 183 -18.61 -34.08 7.75
N MET A 184 -18.76 -33.16 8.71
CA MET A 184 -18.43 -31.76 8.56
C MET A 184 -16.95 -31.56 8.25
N LEU A 185 -16.05 -32.15 9.05
CA LEU A 185 -14.60 -32.11 8.79
C LEU A 185 -14.25 -32.73 7.44
N ARG A 186 -14.87 -33.85 7.05
CA ARG A 186 -14.66 -34.46 5.73
C ARG A 186 -15.01 -33.48 4.61
N SER A 187 -16.19 -32.86 4.67
CA SER A 187 -16.63 -31.86 3.69
C SER A 187 -15.69 -30.66 3.63
N ASN A 188 -15.25 -30.16 4.79
CA ASN A 188 -14.39 -28.99 4.88
C ASN A 188 -12.97 -29.28 4.37
N ILE A 189 -12.41 -30.47 4.66
CA ILE A 189 -11.13 -30.93 4.09
C ILE A 189 -11.23 -31.08 2.56
N GLU A 190 -12.35 -31.60 2.03
CA GLU A 190 -12.57 -31.69 0.57
C GLU A 190 -12.70 -30.31 -0.10
N GLN A 191 -13.27 -29.33 0.59
CA GLN A 191 -13.32 -27.95 0.09
C GLN A 191 -11.94 -27.30 0.15
N TYR A 192 -11.22 -27.49 1.26
CA TYR A 192 -9.84 -27.02 1.42
C TYR A 192 -8.90 -27.59 0.35
N GLN A 193 -8.94 -28.90 0.09
CA GLN A 193 -8.15 -29.53 -0.97
C GLN A 193 -8.47 -28.98 -2.36
N ARG A 194 -9.75 -28.75 -2.67
CA ARG A 194 -10.17 -28.13 -3.93
C ARG A 194 -9.71 -26.67 -4.06
N GLY A 195 -9.71 -25.93 -2.95
CA GLY A 195 -9.19 -24.57 -2.88
C GLY A 195 -7.69 -24.50 -3.18
N LEU A 196 -6.89 -25.42 -2.61
CA LEU A 196 -5.46 -25.53 -2.90
C LEU A 196 -5.17 -25.81 -4.39
N GLU A 197 -6.04 -26.54 -5.08
CA GLU A 197 -5.88 -26.85 -6.52
C GLU A 197 -6.29 -25.69 -7.44
N ALA A 198 -7.09 -24.72 -6.96
CA ALA A 198 -7.72 -23.70 -7.80
C ALA A 198 -6.91 -22.40 -7.94
N GLU A 199 -5.83 -22.19 -7.17
CA GLU A 199 -5.06 -20.92 -7.08
C GLU A 199 -5.94 -19.66 -6.80
N ASP A 200 -7.18 -19.83 -6.35
CA ASP A 200 -8.11 -18.73 -6.03
C ASP A 200 -8.37 -18.70 -4.52
N GLU A 201 -7.78 -17.72 -3.85
CA GLU A 201 -7.86 -17.49 -2.40
C GLU A 201 -9.27 -17.08 -1.93
N THR A 202 -10.20 -16.75 -2.84
CA THR A 202 -11.50 -16.17 -2.48
C THR A 202 -12.64 -17.18 -2.31
N ASP A 203 -12.43 -18.46 -2.64
CA ASP A 203 -13.51 -19.45 -2.76
C ASP A 203 -13.54 -20.52 -1.64
N PHE A 204 -12.69 -20.41 -0.60
CA PHE A 204 -12.71 -21.37 0.53
C PHE A 204 -12.34 -20.74 1.89
N ASP A 205 -12.92 -21.26 2.98
CA ASP A 205 -12.55 -20.87 4.36
C ASP A 205 -11.26 -21.62 4.75
N PRO A 206 -10.18 -20.90 5.14
CA PRO A 206 -8.94 -21.53 5.58
C PRO A 206 -9.09 -22.23 6.93
N ASN A 207 -10.20 -22.09 7.66
CA ASN A 207 -10.46 -22.86 8.87
C ASN A 207 -11.17 -24.18 8.55
N LEU A 208 -10.73 -25.28 9.18
CA LEU A 208 -11.43 -26.57 9.06
C LEU A 208 -12.83 -26.54 9.71
N ILE A 209 -13.11 -25.54 10.56
CA ILE A 209 -14.41 -25.21 11.11
C ILE A 209 -14.64 -23.70 11.00
N SER A 210 -15.68 -23.32 10.28
CA SER A 210 -16.14 -21.92 10.13
C SER A 210 -17.06 -21.46 11.27
N LYS A 211 -17.40 -20.16 11.28
CA LYS A 211 -18.45 -19.60 12.16
C LYS A 211 -19.81 -20.28 11.93
N ASP A 212 -20.13 -20.59 10.68
CA ASP A 212 -21.38 -21.23 10.29
C ASP A 212 -21.41 -22.70 10.66
N ASP A 213 -20.28 -23.42 10.53
CA ASP A 213 -20.14 -24.81 10.99
C ASP A 213 -20.39 -24.95 12.49
N TYR A 214 -19.83 -24.02 13.28
CA TYR A 214 -20.08 -23.99 14.72
C TYR A 214 -21.55 -23.74 15.05
N ARG A 215 -22.21 -22.85 14.29
CA ARG A 215 -23.64 -22.59 14.44
C ARG A 215 -24.47 -23.83 14.12
N ASP A 216 -24.10 -24.58 13.10
CA ASP A 216 -24.76 -25.82 12.71
C ASP A 216 -24.55 -26.92 13.75
N LEU A 217 -23.35 -27.05 14.31
CA LEU A 217 -23.07 -27.94 15.45
C LEU A 217 -23.94 -27.59 16.65
N ALA A 218 -23.99 -26.30 17.03
CA ALA A 218 -24.80 -25.84 18.17
C ALA A 218 -26.30 -26.06 17.95
N LEU A 219 -26.80 -25.90 16.72
CA LEU A 219 -28.19 -26.17 16.35
C LEU A 219 -28.53 -27.67 16.44
N LYS A 220 -27.63 -28.55 16.03
CA LYS A 220 -27.81 -30.00 16.11
C LYS A 220 -27.79 -30.52 17.56
N LEU A 221 -26.90 -29.98 18.40
CA LEU A 221 -26.72 -30.41 19.79
C LEU A 221 -27.77 -29.86 20.77
N GLY A 222 -28.55 -28.86 20.35
CA GLY A 222 -29.66 -28.31 21.14
C GLY A 222 -29.24 -27.40 22.31
N SER A 223 -30.24 -26.84 22.99
CA SER A 223 -30.09 -25.77 24.00
C SER A 223 -29.53 -26.19 25.35
N ASP A 224 -29.47 -27.49 25.63
CA ASP A 224 -28.98 -28.05 26.90
C ASP A 224 -27.49 -28.48 26.82
N SER A 225 -26.84 -28.25 25.67
CA SER A 225 -25.44 -28.61 25.44
C SER A 225 -24.46 -27.62 26.07
N VAL A 226 -23.24 -28.09 26.36
CA VAL A 226 -22.09 -27.31 26.93
C VAL A 226 -21.83 -26.02 26.14
N PHE A 227 -22.25 -25.98 24.87
CA PHE A 227 -22.15 -24.83 23.98
C PHE A 227 -22.85 -23.58 24.50
N HIS A 228 -23.90 -23.65 25.31
CA HIS A 228 -24.72 -22.48 25.67
C HIS A 228 -24.17 -21.62 26.82
N SER A 229 -23.27 -22.13 27.66
CA SER A 229 -22.75 -21.41 28.84
C SER A 229 -21.48 -20.58 28.55
N ASN A 230 -20.74 -20.87 27.48
CA ASN A 230 -19.54 -20.11 27.04
C ASN A 230 -19.27 -20.23 25.52
N GLN A 231 -20.25 -19.85 24.68
CA GLN A 231 -20.27 -20.06 23.22
C GLN A 231 -18.99 -19.63 22.48
N ARG A 232 -18.35 -18.51 22.85
CA ARG A 232 -17.15 -18.02 22.14
C ARG A 232 -15.89 -18.80 22.49
N VAL A 233 -15.71 -19.13 23.78
CA VAL A 233 -14.52 -19.85 24.27
C VAL A 233 -14.51 -21.29 23.77
N LEU A 234 -15.67 -21.96 23.77
CA LEU A 234 -15.79 -23.34 23.26
C LEU A 234 -15.55 -23.44 21.74
N ARG A 235 -16.00 -22.45 20.95
CA ARG A 235 -15.72 -22.38 19.52
C ARG A 235 -14.22 -22.35 19.25
N GLN A 236 -13.53 -21.44 19.92
CA GLN A 236 -12.10 -21.23 19.74
C GLN A 236 -11.32 -22.47 20.18
N VAL A 237 -11.58 -22.98 21.38
CA VAL A 237 -10.85 -24.14 21.90
C VAL A 237 -11.08 -25.39 21.04
N LEU A 238 -12.32 -25.63 20.57
CA LEU A 238 -12.61 -26.74 19.67
C LEU A 238 -11.87 -26.62 18.34
N ARG A 239 -11.87 -25.41 17.75
CA ARG A 239 -11.11 -25.14 16.52
C ARG A 239 -9.62 -25.38 16.72
N ASP A 240 -9.03 -24.84 17.78
CA ASP A 240 -7.59 -24.93 18.07
C ASP A 240 -7.15 -26.40 18.26
N GLU A 241 -7.98 -27.22 18.93
CA GLU A 241 -7.73 -28.65 19.11
C GLU A 241 -7.89 -29.44 17.81
N ILE A 242 -8.89 -29.13 16.99
CA ILE A 242 -9.05 -29.71 15.64
C ILE A 242 -7.82 -29.39 14.78
N HIS A 243 -7.36 -28.14 14.78
CA HIS A 243 -6.15 -27.73 14.06
C HIS A 243 -4.92 -28.47 14.59
N ARG A 244 -4.74 -28.58 15.92
CA ARG A 244 -3.64 -29.35 16.54
C ARG A 244 -3.63 -30.81 16.10
N HIS A 245 -4.78 -31.48 16.11
CA HIS A 245 -4.88 -32.87 15.69
C HIS A 245 -4.70 -33.04 14.18
N PHE A 246 -5.17 -32.08 13.38
CA PHE A 246 -4.89 -32.05 11.95
C PHE A 246 -3.39 -31.92 11.67
N SER A 247 -2.67 -31.02 12.35
CA SER A 247 -1.20 -30.89 12.29
C SER A 247 -0.48 -32.21 12.58
N HIS A 248 -0.98 -32.99 13.54
CA HIS A 248 -0.43 -34.31 13.84
C HIS A 248 -0.63 -35.30 12.69
N VAL A 249 -1.81 -35.29 12.06
CA VAL A 249 -2.14 -36.21 10.96
C VAL A 249 -1.31 -35.93 9.71
N ILE A 250 -0.94 -34.67 9.47
CA ILE A 250 -0.12 -34.25 8.33
C ILE A 250 1.40 -34.38 8.57
N GLY A 251 1.83 -34.72 9.79
CA GLY A 251 3.25 -34.96 10.14
C GLY A 251 4.02 -33.75 10.66
N VAL A 252 3.34 -32.70 11.14
CA VAL A 252 3.95 -31.40 11.50
C VAL A 252 4.22 -31.31 13.00
N THR A 253 4.28 -32.47 13.68
CA THR A 253 4.28 -32.58 15.13
C THR A 253 5.43 -31.88 15.87
N ASP A 254 6.53 -31.58 15.18
CA ASP A 254 7.70 -30.91 15.77
C ASP A 254 8.31 -29.86 14.83
N PHE A 255 7.48 -28.96 14.29
CA PHE A 255 7.98 -27.87 13.45
C PHE A 255 8.97 -26.96 14.19
N GLN A 256 8.79 -26.74 15.50
CA GLN A 256 9.77 -26.02 16.33
C GLN A 256 11.12 -26.75 16.40
N GLY A 257 11.13 -28.06 16.64
CA GLY A 257 12.35 -28.86 16.61
C GLY A 257 12.99 -28.89 15.23
N GLN A 258 12.20 -28.90 14.15
CA GLN A 258 12.71 -28.76 12.78
C GLN A 258 13.35 -27.39 12.55
N LEU A 259 12.74 -26.28 13.00
CA LEU A 259 13.33 -24.95 12.91
C LEU A 259 14.63 -24.83 13.69
N LEU A 260 14.71 -25.43 14.88
CA LEU A 260 15.96 -25.50 15.66
C LEU A 260 17.03 -26.30 14.91
N GLN A 261 16.67 -27.46 14.37
CA GLN A 261 17.59 -28.27 13.57
C GLN A 261 18.06 -27.53 12.30
N TYR A 262 17.18 -26.78 11.64
CA TYR A 262 17.52 -25.96 10.50
C TYR A 262 18.43 -24.80 10.90
N THR A 263 18.17 -24.16 12.05
CA THR A 263 19.01 -23.10 12.62
C THR A 263 20.44 -23.60 12.79
N GLU A 264 20.62 -24.76 13.44
CA GLU A 264 21.95 -25.37 13.63
C GLU A 264 22.64 -25.59 12.29
N GLN A 265 21.96 -26.12 11.28
CA GLN A 265 22.58 -26.33 9.97
C GLN A 265 22.91 -25.03 9.23
N TYR A 266 22.01 -24.06 9.23
CA TYR A 266 22.24 -22.78 8.58
C TYR A 266 23.43 -22.04 9.21
N ILE A 267 23.48 -21.95 10.54
CA ILE A 267 24.54 -21.22 11.21
C ILE A 267 25.82 -22.04 11.32
N ASP A 268 25.77 -23.25 11.88
CA ASP A 268 26.98 -24.00 12.22
C ASP A 268 27.63 -24.64 10.98
N GLU A 269 26.82 -25.12 10.01
CA GLU A 269 27.36 -25.79 8.82
C GLU A 269 27.57 -24.83 7.65
N MET A 270 26.64 -23.90 7.42
CA MET A 270 26.73 -22.97 6.27
C MET A 270 27.32 -21.61 6.63
N GLY A 271 27.36 -21.23 7.92
CA GLY A 271 27.80 -19.90 8.34
C GLY A 271 26.88 -18.79 7.85
N LYS A 272 25.58 -19.07 7.73
CA LYS A 272 24.59 -18.14 7.17
C LYS A 272 23.36 -18.03 8.04
N ARG A 273 22.80 -16.82 8.11
CA ARG A 273 21.54 -16.55 8.79
C ARG A 273 20.38 -16.61 7.78
N PRO A 274 19.37 -17.47 8.01
CA PRO A 274 18.18 -17.54 7.17
C PRO A 274 17.26 -16.33 7.39
N VAL A 275 16.73 -15.78 6.28
CA VAL A 275 15.78 -14.66 6.27
C VAL A 275 14.48 -15.13 5.63
N ILE A 276 13.46 -15.38 6.43
CA ILE A 276 12.15 -15.81 5.97
C ILE A 276 11.37 -14.57 5.51
N ILE A 277 11.02 -14.51 4.23
CA ILE A 277 10.28 -13.39 3.64
C ILE A 277 8.87 -13.90 3.30
N CYS A 278 7.87 -13.46 4.07
CA CYS A 278 6.47 -13.82 3.87
C CYS A 278 5.72 -12.62 3.29
N GLU A 279 5.26 -12.70 2.03
CA GLU A 279 4.60 -11.56 1.39
C GLU A 279 3.28 -11.13 2.05
N ASP A 280 2.54 -12.11 2.57
CA ASP A 280 1.30 -11.88 3.30
C ASP A 280 1.12 -12.92 4.40
N VAL A 281 0.72 -12.50 5.60
CA VAL A 281 0.31 -13.40 6.68
C VAL A 281 -0.91 -14.22 6.28
N THR A 282 -1.74 -13.76 5.35
CA THR A 282 -2.91 -14.52 4.85
C THR A 282 -2.54 -15.74 4.02
N THR A 283 -1.32 -15.80 3.50
CA THR A 283 -0.77 -16.97 2.79
C THR A 283 -0.89 -18.23 3.63
N PHE A 284 -0.68 -18.11 4.95
CA PHE A 284 -0.81 -19.25 5.84
C PHE A 284 -2.29 -19.59 6.02
N SER A 285 -2.70 -20.79 5.59
CA SER A 285 -4.07 -21.29 5.75
C SER A 285 -4.31 -21.88 7.16
N VAL A 286 -4.97 -23.05 7.30
CA VAL A 286 -5.41 -23.74 8.55
C VAL A 286 -4.39 -23.69 9.72
N LEU A 287 -3.09 -23.52 9.43
CA LEU A 287 -1.97 -23.60 10.38
C LEU A 287 -1.28 -22.27 10.67
N LYS A 288 -1.81 -21.15 10.17
CA LYS A 288 -1.30 -19.79 10.39
C LYS A 288 -1.01 -19.46 11.85
N GLU A 289 -1.97 -19.79 12.72
CA GLU A 289 -1.91 -19.52 14.15
C GLU A 289 -0.75 -20.28 14.80
N GLN A 290 -0.66 -21.58 14.52
CA GLN A 290 0.37 -22.44 15.10
C GLN A 290 1.74 -22.12 14.54
N LEU A 291 1.87 -21.87 13.24
CA LEU A 291 3.15 -21.60 12.62
C LEU A 291 3.72 -20.25 13.07
N LEU A 292 2.90 -19.19 13.13
CA LEU A 292 3.36 -17.89 13.63
C LEU A 292 3.68 -17.93 15.13
N ASP A 293 2.81 -18.54 15.95
CA ASP A 293 3.08 -18.65 17.39
C ASP A 293 4.31 -19.53 17.64
N GLN A 294 4.48 -20.62 16.87
CA GLN A 294 5.65 -21.48 16.97
C GLN A 294 6.91 -20.76 16.57
N ILE A 295 6.92 -20.07 15.42
CA ILE A 295 8.09 -19.31 14.95
C ILE A 295 8.46 -18.22 15.96
N ILE A 296 7.49 -17.44 16.46
CA ILE A 296 7.78 -16.30 17.35
C ILE A 296 8.19 -16.74 18.76
N GLN A 297 7.76 -17.92 19.21
CA GLN A 297 8.08 -18.44 20.55
C GLN A 297 9.31 -19.35 20.61
N VAL A 298 9.97 -19.70 19.50
CA VAL A 298 11.18 -20.55 19.58
C VAL A 298 12.33 -19.77 20.24
N GLU A 299 12.50 -19.99 21.54
CA GLU A 299 13.71 -19.58 22.26
C GLU A 299 14.90 -20.36 21.66
N SER A 300 15.99 -19.67 21.30
CA SER A 300 17.24 -20.25 20.74
C SER A 300 17.28 -20.57 19.24
N ALA A 301 16.29 -20.13 18.46
CA ALA A 301 16.39 -20.14 17.00
C ALA A 301 16.87 -18.77 16.48
N SER A 302 17.54 -18.77 15.34
CA SER A 302 18.21 -17.58 14.80
C SER A 302 17.78 -17.35 13.36
N PHE A 303 16.63 -16.69 13.20
CA PHE A 303 16.03 -16.31 11.93
C PHE A 303 15.75 -14.82 11.92
N ASP A 304 15.83 -14.21 10.74
CA ASP A 304 15.11 -12.97 10.47
C ASP A 304 13.80 -13.27 9.77
N ILE A 305 12.73 -12.59 10.13
CA ILE A 305 11.40 -12.79 9.56
C ILE A 305 10.86 -11.46 9.09
N VAL A 306 10.59 -11.34 7.81
CA VAL A 306 9.88 -10.22 7.21
C VAL A 306 8.46 -10.65 6.88
N LEU A 307 7.49 -10.03 7.54
CA LEU A 307 6.09 -10.44 7.51
C LEU A 307 5.21 -9.33 6.91
N GLY A 308 4.73 -9.53 5.70
CA GLY A 308 3.75 -8.66 5.07
C GLY A 308 2.36 -8.82 5.68
N TYR A 309 1.68 -7.71 5.96
CA TYR A 309 0.39 -7.66 6.62
C TYR A 309 -0.59 -6.81 5.80
N THR A 310 -1.66 -7.43 5.29
CA THR A 310 -2.69 -6.72 4.51
C THR A 310 -3.77 -6.08 5.38
N THR A 311 -4.00 -4.78 5.22
CA THR A 311 -5.01 -4.00 5.96
C THR A 311 -6.41 -4.14 5.36
N GLY A 312 -7.45 -3.99 6.20
CA GLY A 312 -8.86 -4.21 5.81
C GLY A 312 -9.41 -5.61 6.14
N PHE A 313 -8.54 -6.57 6.43
CA PHE A 313 -8.87 -7.86 7.08
C PHE A 313 -8.90 -7.75 8.63
N GLU A 314 -8.93 -6.52 9.14
CA GLU A 314 -8.20 -6.09 10.34
C GLU A 314 -8.73 -6.49 11.73
N GLN A 315 -9.83 -7.24 11.89
CA GLN A 315 -10.31 -7.51 13.27
C GLN A 315 -10.79 -8.93 13.50
N ASP A 316 -11.71 -9.42 12.68
CA ASP A 316 -12.39 -10.68 13.00
C ASP A 316 -11.46 -11.90 12.88
N ASP A 317 -10.59 -11.95 11.87
CA ASP A 317 -9.79 -13.16 11.61
C ASP A 317 -8.49 -13.20 12.41
N LEU A 318 -7.92 -12.06 12.80
CA LEU A 318 -6.72 -12.00 13.63
C LEU A 318 -7.00 -12.09 15.13
N GLN A 319 -8.11 -11.51 15.60
CA GLN A 319 -8.59 -11.76 16.97
C GLN A 319 -9.15 -13.18 17.11
N ASP A 320 -9.85 -13.70 16.10
CA ASP A 320 -10.17 -15.13 16.07
C ASP A 320 -8.86 -15.95 15.99
N ALA A 321 -7.81 -15.51 15.28
CA ALA A 321 -6.56 -16.28 15.11
C ALA A 321 -5.62 -16.34 16.32
N LEU A 322 -5.40 -15.22 17.00
CA LEU A 322 -4.45 -15.17 18.13
C LEU A 322 -5.13 -15.30 19.50
N GLY A 323 -6.47 -15.33 19.50
CA GLY A 323 -7.29 -15.55 20.68
C GLY A 323 -7.31 -14.38 21.66
N ASP A 324 -8.38 -14.29 22.46
CA ASP A 324 -8.45 -13.37 23.61
C ASP A 324 -7.50 -13.84 24.71
N ARG A 325 -6.18 -13.69 24.53
CA ARG A 325 -5.20 -13.68 25.63
C ARG A 325 -5.39 -12.34 26.33
N GLU A 326 -5.90 -12.41 27.57
CA GLU A 326 -6.22 -11.30 28.48
C GLU A 326 -5.70 -9.91 28.05
N SER A 327 -6.59 -9.08 27.49
CA SER A 327 -6.49 -7.62 27.38
C SER A 327 -5.48 -6.97 26.40
N GLN A 328 -4.81 -7.71 25.51
CA GLN A 328 -3.96 -7.09 24.46
C GLN A 328 -4.34 -7.59 23.06
N ASP A 329 -4.55 -6.63 22.14
CA ASP A 329 -4.85 -6.89 20.72
C ASP A 329 -3.75 -7.80 20.11
N ALA A 330 -4.14 -8.77 19.29
CA ALA A 330 -3.27 -9.72 18.61
C ALA A 330 -2.10 -9.04 17.88
N LEU A 331 -2.41 -7.89 17.29
CA LEU A 331 -1.47 -7.01 16.62
C LEU A 331 -0.51 -6.31 17.61
N THR A 332 -0.98 -5.97 18.81
CA THR A 332 -0.13 -5.46 19.91
C THR A 332 0.86 -6.51 20.38
N TYR A 333 0.46 -7.79 20.50
CA TYR A 333 1.38 -8.87 20.84
C TYR A 333 2.50 -9.04 19.81
N LEU A 334 2.16 -9.00 18.51
CA LEU A 334 3.14 -9.06 17.42
C LEU A 334 4.05 -7.82 17.41
N LYS A 335 3.48 -6.62 17.64
CA LYS A 335 4.23 -5.37 17.74
C LYS A 335 5.22 -5.39 18.91
N ASP A 336 4.80 -5.87 20.08
CA ASP A 336 5.63 -5.91 21.30
C ASP A 336 6.86 -6.82 21.15
N ARG A 337 6.85 -7.73 20.17
CA ARG A 337 7.93 -8.70 19.89
C ARG A 337 8.66 -8.43 18.56
N ALA A 338 8.23 -7.45 17.79
CA ALA A 338 8.87 -7.09 16.54
C ALA A 338 10.07 -6.17 16.80
N GLU A 339 11.08 -6.27 15.94
CA GLU A 339 12.19 -5.30 15.85
C GLU A 339 11.91 -4.17 14.86
N GLY A 340 10.93 -4.37 13.98
CA GLY A 340 10.45 -3.33 13.09
C GLY A 340 8.97 -3.44 12.82
N TYR A 341 8.30 -2.30 12.81
CA TYR A 341 6.92 -2.16 12.37
C TYR A 341 6.81 -1.00 11.41
N MET A 342 6.48 -1.32 10.16
CA MET A 342 6.49 -0.40 9.04
C MET A 342 5.15 -0.42 8.32
N THR A 343 4.77 0.70 7.73
CA THR A 343 3.53 0.89 7.00
C THR A 343 3.82 1.43 5.60
N LEU A 344 3.23 0.83 4.57
CA LEU A 344 3.36 1.22 3.16
C LEU A 344 2.18 2.06 2.66
N THR A 345 1.07 2.11 3.41
CA THR A 345 -0.15 2.81 2.98
C THR A 345 -0.79 3.62 4.08
N GLU A 346 -1.35 4.75 3.69
CA GLU A 346 -2.18 5.58 4.55
C GLU A 346 -3.44 6.01 3.78
N ASN A 347 -4.63 5.86 4.39
CA ASN A 347 -5.91 6.31 3.82
C ASN A 347 -6.19 5.85 2.37
N GLY A 348 -5.79 4.64 2.00
CA GLY A 348 -5.98 4.14 0.63
C GLY A 348 -4.88 4.50 -0.37
N GLU A 349 -3.84 5.18 0.08
CA GLU A 349 -2.75 5.70 -0.76
C GLU A 349 -1.44 5.00 -0.41
N ALA A 350 -0.68 4.57 -1.43
CA ALA A 350 0.66 4.04 -1.22
C ALA A 350 1.61 5.21 -0.93
N LEU A 351 2.28 5.18 0.23
CA LEU A 351 3.09 6.29 0.74
C LEU A 351 4.25 6.67 -0.20
N PHE A 352 4.84 5.68 -0.87
CA PHE A 352 5.92 5.88 -1.83
C PHE A 352 5.44 6.43 -3.17
N LEU A 353 4.16 6.30 -3.50
CA LEU A 353 3.66 6.67 -4.83
C LEU A 353 3.06 8.07 -4.78
N ASP A 354 3.85 9.08 -5.13
CA ASP A 354 3.34 10.42 -5.40
C ASP A 354 3.02 10.62 -6.90
N ASP A 355 2.60 11.83 -7.27
CA ASP A 355 2.23 12.14 -8.63
C ASP A 355 3.37 11.93 -9.64
N ASP A 356 4.60 12.29 -9.29
CA ASP A 356 5.74 12.21 -10.20
C ASP A 356 6.23 10.76 -10.32
N LEU A 357 6.28 10.04 -9.20
CA LEU A 357 6.59 8.62 -9.16
C LEU A 357 5.51 7.76 -9.84
N SER A 358 4.24 8.20 -9.85
CA SER A 358 3.18 7.55 -10.63
C SER A 358 3.44 7.62 -12.13
N ILE A 359 3.95 8.76 -12.61
CA ILE A 359 4.32 8.97 -14.01
C ILE A 359 5.55 8.13 -14.36
N GLU A 360 6.56 8.12 -13.49
CA GLU A 360 7.77 7.31 -13.68
C GLU A 360 7.44 5.81 -13.70
N LEU A 361 6.59 5.34 -12.79
CA LEU A 361 6.12 3.96 -12.73
C LEU A 361 5.52 3.56 -14.09
N VAL A 362 4.57 4.33 -14.61
CA VAL A 362 3.95 4.04 -15.91
C VAL A 362 4.98 4.09 -17.04
N ARG A 363 5.89 5.07 -17.03
CA ARG A 363 6.98 5.17 -18.02
C ARG A 363 7.83 3.91 -18.06
N LYS A 364 8.31 3.44 -16.91
CA LYS A 364 9.12 2.22 -16.78
C LYS A 364 8.43 1.02 -17.41
N TYR A 365 7.15 0.81 -17.11
CA TYR A 365 6.39 -0.30 -17.68
C TYR A 365 6.16 -0.14 -19.19
N LEU A 366 5.84 1.07 -19.67
CA LEU A 366 5.64 1.31 -21.10
C LEU A 366 6.93 1.13 -21.90
N ASP A 367 8.07 1.60 -21.40
CA ASP A 367 9.37 1.46 -22.07
C ASP A 367 9.74 -0.02 -22.26
N VAL A 368 9.52 -0.84 -21.23
CA VAL A 368 9.75 -2.29 -21.30
C VAL A 368 8.79 -2.96 -22.28
N ILE A 369 7.48 -2.63 -22.21
CA ILE A 369 6.48 -3.18 -23.13
C ILE A 369 6.81 -2.84 -24.59
N LYS A 370 7.19 -1.58 -24.87
CA LYS A 370 7.58 -1.12 -26.21
C LYS A 370 8.83 -1.84 -26.70
N ALA A 371 9.85 -1.97 -25.85
CA ALA A 371 11.11 -2.63 -26.19
C ALA A 371 10.91 -4.12 -26.51
N GLU A 372 10.22 -4.86 -25.62
CA GLU A 372 9.99 -6.30 -25.75
C GLU A 372 8.99 -6.63 -26.89
N SER A 373 8.08 -5.71 -27.21
CA SER A 373 7.18 -5.84 -28.37
C SER A 373 7.84 -5.49 -29.71
N GLY A 374 9.05 -4.94 -29.71
CA GLY A 374 9.69 -4.40 -30.93
C GLY A 374 8.91 -3.23 -31.54
N SER A 375 8.24 -2.43 -30.72
CA SER A 375 7.38 -1.33 -31.14
C SER A 375 8.15 -0.24 -31.88
N THR A 376 7.68 0.14 -33.08
CA THR A 376 8.24 1.28 -33.84
C THR A 376 7.27 2.45 -33.82
N ILE A 377 7.36 3.27 -32.78
CA ILE A 377 6.57 4.50 -32.63
C ILE A 377 7.40 5.66 -33.17
N ASN A 378 6.79 6.54 -33.95
CA ASN A 378 7.52 7.68 -34.50
C ASN A 378 7.83 8.71 -33.40
N GLU A 379 8.99 9.37 -33.51
CA GLU A 379 9.50 10.30 -32.50
C GLU A 379 8.56 11.50 -32.27
N ALA A 380 7.88 11.98 -33.31
CA ALA A 380 6.93 13.09 -33.19
C ALA A 380 5.70 12.71 -32.34
N THR A 381 5.21 11.48 -32.45
CA THR A 381 4.13 10.93 -31.63
C THR A 381 4.62 10.69 -30.21
N GLU A 382 5.79 10.09 -29.99
CA GLU A 382 6.34 9.96 -28.63
C GLU A 382 6.48 11.32 -27.95
N ASN A 383 7.03 12.33 -28.63
CA ASN A 383 7.18 13.67 -28.08
C ASN A 383 5.85 14.36 -27.80
N ALA A 384 4.82 14.14 -28.63
CA ALA A 384 3.48 14.70 -28.40
C ALA A 384 2.82 14.14 -27.12
N PHE A 385 3.26 12.97 -26.68
CA PHE A 385 2.76 12.19 -25.56
C PHE A 385 3.80 12.07 -24.44
N ASP A 386 4.83 12.93 -24.40
CA ASP A 386 5.86 12.98 -23.35
C ASP A 386 6.62 11.66 -23.11
N GLY A 387 6.80 10.86 -24.18
CA GLY A 387 7.38 9.51 -24.12
C GLY A 387 6.46 8.44 -23.53
N LEU A 388 5.23 8.81 -23.17
CA LEU A 388 4.25 7.96 -22.49
C LEU A 388 3.17 7.43 -23.43
N TYR A 389 3.38 7.49 -24.75
CA TYR A 389 2.37 7.06 -25.73
C TYR A 389 1.76 5.68 -25.36
N PRO A 390 0.41 5.56 -25.28
CA PRO A 390 -0.60 6.50 -25.78
C PRO A 390 -1.10 7.55 -24.76
N PHE A 391 -0.44 7.67 -23.61
CA PHE A 391 -0.74 8.65 -22.56
C PHE A 391 0.21 9.85 -22.63
N ASN A 392 -0.09 10.90 -21.89
CA ASN A 392 0.85 11.98 -21.59
C ASN A 392 0.92 12.17 -20.07
N GLN A 393 1.78 13.06 -19.56
CA GLN A 393 1.95 13.22 -18.10
C GLN A 393 0.64 13.62 -17.40
N VAL A 394 -0.17 14.49 -18.04
CA VAL A 394 -1.48 14.89 -17.53
C VAL A 394 -2.42 13.69 -17.40
N ALA A 395 -2.45 12.80 -18.41
CA ALA A 395 -3.38 11.68 -18.42
C ALA A 395 -3.11 10.72 -17.26
N ILE A 396 -1.84 10.41 -16.98
CA ILE A 396 -1.46 9.55 -15.86
C ILE A 396 -1.80 10.20 -14.52
N ARG A 397 -1.47 11.48 -14.36
CA ARG A 397 -1.72 12.21 -13.12
C ARG A 397 -3.20 12.39 -12.82
N VAL A 398 -3.99 12.80 -13.81
CA VAL A 398 -5.45 12.91 -13.67
C VAL A 398 -6.07 11.55 -13.37
N ALA A 399 -5.59 10.47 -14.00
CA ALA A 399 -6.04 9.13 -13.67
C ALA A 399 -5.70 8.77 -12.22
N TYR A 400 -4.44 8.97 -11.81
CA TYR A 400 -3.92 8.69 -10.47
C TYR A 400 -4.68 9.43 -9.38
N ASP A 401 -4.93 10.72 -9.59
CA ASP A 401 -5.62 11.59 -8.63
C ASP A 401 -7.07 11.19 -8.34
N ASN A 402 -7.68 10.46 -9.27
CA ASN A 402 -9.09 10.09 -9.25
C ASN A 402 -9.29 8.57 -9.19
N LEU A 403 -8.26 7.78 -8.82
CA LEU A 403 -8.40 6.33 -8.73
C LEU A 403 -9.38 5.92 -7.64
N ILE A 404 -10.27 4.99 -7.99
CA ILE A 404 -11.24 4.39 -7.08
C ILE A 404 -11.26 2.87 -7.21
N GLU A 405 -11.48 2.19 -6.09
CA GLU A 405 -11.80 0.77 -6.02
C GLU A 405 -12.90 0.57 -4.99
N ASP A 406 -13.92 -0.22 -5.34
CA ASP A 406 -15.08 -0.51 -4.50
C ASP A 406 -15.79 0.73 -3.92
N GLY A 407 -15.73 1.84 -4.65
CA GLY A 407 -16.38 3.11 -4.28
C GLY A 407 -15.56 4.01 -3.37
N SER A 408 -14.35 3.61 -2.99
CA SER A 408 -13.43 4.39 -2.16
C SER A 408 -12.20 4.84 -2.96
N PRO A 409 -11.61 6.02 -2.67
CA PRO A 409 -10.32 6.42 -3.23
C PRO A 409 -9.25 5.37 -2.94
N ARG A 410 -8.54 4.91 -3.98
CA ARG A 410 -7.47 3.90 -3.87
C ARG A 410 -6.32 4.22 -4.82
N ARG A 411 -5.30 4.89 -4.29
CA ARG A 411 -4.13 5.33 -5.03
C ARG A 411 -2.98 4.35 -4.84
N THR A 412 -3.10 3.19 -5.49
CA THR A 412 -2.07 2.14 -5.42
C THR A 412 -1.53 1.80 -6.81
N PRO A 413 -0.26 1.34 -6.91
CA PRO A 413 0.31 0.85 -8.16
C PRO A 413 -0.58 -0.16 -8.89
N ARG A 414 -1.23 -1.07 -8.15
CA ARG A 414 -2.10 -2.11 -8.70
C ARG A 414 -3.28 -1.52 -9.46
N VAL A 415 -4.00 -0.57 -8.87
CA VAL A 415 -5.18 0.03 -9.52
C VAL A 415 -4.75 0.81 -10.76
N LEU A 416 -3.69 1.63 -10.65
CA LEU A 416 -3.16 2.40 -11.78
C LEU A 416 -2.73 1.48 -12.95
N LEU A 417 -1.86 0.51 -12.68
CA LEU A 417 -1.27 -0.32 -13.72
C LEU A 417 -2.25 -1.34 -14.31
N GLN A 418 -2.97 -2.08 -13.46
CA GLN A 418 -3.78 -3.22 -13.91
C GLN A 418 -5.20 -2.85 -14.28
N LYS A 419 -5.82 -1.89 -13.58
CA LYS A 419 -7.21 -1.52 -13.82
C LYS A 419 -7.34 -0.39 -14.83
N VAL A 420 -6.34 0.50 -14.91
CA VAL A 420 -6.34 1.65 -15.84
C VAL A 420 -5.41 1.43 -17.04
N VAL A 421 -4.09 1.39 -16.83
CA VAL A 421 -3.10 1.37 -17.93
C VAL A 421 -3.29 0.13 -18.81
N ARG A 422 -3.30 -1.07 -18.22
CA ARG A 422 -3.50 -2.34 -18.94
C ARG A 422 -4.78 -2.34 -19.76
N ARG A 423 -5.88 -1.82 -19.20
CA ARG A 423 -7.18 -1.77 -19.89
C ARG A 423 -7.10 -0.89 -21.13
N CYS A 424 -6.43 0.26 -21.05
CA CYS A 424 -6.22 1.13 -22.21
C CYS A 424 -5.35 0.46 -23.28
N LEU A 425 -4.22 -0.15 -22.89
CA LEU A 425 -3.33 -0.81 -23.84
C LEU A 425 -3.97 -2.01 -24.57
N LEU A 426 -4.90 -2.71 -23.90
CA LEU A 426 -5.64 -3.84 -24.48
C LEU A 426 -6.96 -3.45 -25.18
N SER A 427 -7.34 -2.16 -25.14
CA SER A 427 -8.57 -1.66 -25.74
C SER A 427 -8.45 -1.48 -27.25
N ASP A 428 -9.57 -1.68 -27.95
CA ASP A 428 -9.72 -1.31 -29.37
C ASP A 428 -10.23 0.14 -29.54
N GLU A 429 -10.69 0.76 -28.45
CA GLU A 429 -11.18 2.13 -28.41
C GLU A 429 -10.03 3.11 -28.13
N PRO A 430 -10.12 4.37 -28.60
CA PRO A 430 -9.13 5.38 -28.28
C PRO A 430 -8.88 5.51 -26.77
N THR A 431 -7.61 5.71 -26.40
CA THR A 431 -7.19 5.77 -24.98
C THR A 431 -8.04 6.75 -24.14
N PHE A 432 -8.38 7.94 -24.67
CA PHE A 432 -9.21 8.91 -23.95
C PHE A 432 -10.66 8.46 -23.71
N GLU A 433 -11.22 7.61 -24.58
CA GLU A 433 -12.57 7.05 -24.40
C GLU A 433 -12.55 5.92 -23.37
N THR A 434 -11.48 5.12 -23.38
CA THR A 434 -11.29 4.03 -22.41
C THR A 434 -11.14 4.58 -20.99
N LEU A 435 -10.38 5.66 -20.81
CA LEU A 435 -10.24 6.37 -19.52
C LEU A 435 -11.57 6.96 -19.03
N ASP A 436 -12.30 7.65 -19.91
CA ASP A 436 -13.59 8.29 -19.59
C ASP A 436 -14.69 7.29 -19.19
N ARG A 437 -14.58 6.03 -19.64
CA ARG A 437 -15.51 4.93 -19.31
C ARG A 437 -14.98 4.00 -18.23
N SER A 438 -13.84 4.31 -17.63
CA SER A 438 -13.26 3.48 -16.58
C SER A 438 -14.15 3.51 -15.35
N THR A 439 -14.41 2.34 -14.77
CA THR A 439 -15.11 2.21 -13.48
C THR A 439 -14.16 2.39 -12.29
N ASN A 440 -12.86 2.47 -12.56
CA ASN A 440 -11.79 2.62 -11.57
C ASN A 440 -11.25 4.05 -11.50
N ILE A 441 -11.92 5.00 -12.16
CA ILE A 441 -11.61 6.42 -12.09
C ILE A 441 -12.90 7.16 -11.76
N ASP A 442 -12.86 8.04 -10.76
CA ASP A 442 -13.99 8.89 -10.40
C ASP A 442 -14.31 9.89 -11.52
N ALA A 443 -15.50 10.48 -11.47
CA ALA A 443 -16.01 11.37 -12.51
C ALA A 443 -15.15 12.64 -12.63
N VAL A 444 -14.35 12.73 -13.70
CA VAL A 444 -13.53 13.90 -13.98
C VAL A 444 -14.32 14.96 -14.73
N ILE A 445 -14.45 16.15 -14.15
CA ILE A 445 -15.12 17.28 -14.81
C ILE A 445 -14.20 17.87 -15.89
N SER A 446 -14.74 18.08 -17.09
CA SER A 446 -14.00 18.72 -18.18
C SER A 446 -13.50 20.12 -17.80
N PRO A 447 -12.19 20.40 -17.96
CA PRO A 447 -11.58 21.67 -17.58
C PRO A 447 -11.91 22.79 -18.57
N ILE A 448 -12.44 22.48 -19.76
CA ILE A 448 -12.79 23.46 -20.79
C ILE A 448 -14.30 23.70 -20.88
N ASP A 449 -14.69 24.88 -21.36
CA ASP A 449 -16.09 25.34 -21.47
C ASP A 449 -16.98 24.33 -22.22
N GLN A 450 -18.03 23.85 -21.52
CA GLN A 450 -18.93 22.82 -22.04
C GLN A 450 -19.82 23.28 -23.20
N GLY A 451 -20.14 24.56 -23.28
CA GLY A 451 -21.02 25.12 -24.31
C GLY A 451 -20.28 25.56 -25.58
N ARG A 452 -18.95 25.68 -25.51
CA ARG A 452 -18.13 26.20 -26.61
C ARG A 452 -17.44 25.11 -27.45
N TYR A 453 -17.13 23.97 -26.85
CA TYR A 453 -16.30 22.93 -27.48
C TYR A 453 -17.07 21.61 -27.66
N SER A 454 -16.70 20.84 -28.69
CA SER A 454 -17.33 19.53 -28.95
C SER A 454 -17.05 18.53 -27.83
N THR A 455 -17.85 17.47 -27.76
CA THR A 455 -17.65 16.41 -26.76
C THR A 455 -16.27 15.77 -26.85
N GLU A 456 -15.77 15.54 -28.06
CA GLU A 456 -14.45 14.95 -28.31
C GLU A 456 -13.33 15.86 -27.81
N LEU A 457 -13.39 17.16 -28.13
CA LEU A 457 -12.40 18.13 -27.64
C LEU A 457 -12.42 18.26 -26.12
N ARG A 458 -13.61 18.18 -25.49
CA ARG A 458 -13.75 18.17 -24.03
C ARG A 458 -13.04 16.97 -23.42
N LYS A 459 -13.28 15.76 -23.95
CA LYS A 459 -12.62 14.54 -23.45
C LYS A 459 -11.11 14.59 -23.63
N ILE A 460 -10.62 15.01 -24.81
CA ILE A 460 -9.17 15.12 -25.05
C ILE A 460 -8.56 16.18 -24.12
N ALA A 461 -9.18 17.34 -23.94
CA ALA A 461 -8.67 18.35 -23.02
C ALA A 461 -8.73 17.90 -21.55
N THR A 462 -9.71 17.07 -21.16
CA THR A 462 -9.76 16.48 -19.82
C THR A 462 -8.50 15.66 -19.55
N TRP A 463 -8.13 14.77 -20.47
CA TRP A 463 -7.05 13.81 -20.22
C TRP A 463 -5.66 14.33 -20.62
N TYR A 464 -5.54 15.13 -21.67
CA TYR A 464 -4.25 15.55 -22.23
C TYR A 464 -3.96 17.05 -22.08
N GLY A 465 -4.86 17.81 -21.45
CA GLY A 465 -4.77 19.26 -21.33
C GLY A 465 -3.94 19.73 -20.14
N TYR A 466 -2.85 20.41 -20.45
CA TYR A 466 -2.00 21.12 -19.49
C TYR A 466 -2.62 22.44 -19.05
N LYS A 467 -2.33 22.87 -17.82
CA LYS A 467 -2.58 24.27 -17.43
C LYS A 467 -1.48 25.15 -18.01
N LYS A 468 -1.81 26.37 -18.42
CA LYS A 468 -0.78 27.41 -18.56
C LYS A 468 -0.63 28.12 -17.22
N GLU A 469 0.53 28.00 -16.56
CA GLU A 469 0.81 28.83 -15.39
C GLU A 469 1.15 30.25 -15.86
N ALA A 470 0.52 31.25 -15.25
CA ALA A 470 0.65 32.64 -15.68
C ALA A 470 1.02 33.55 -14.52
N GLY A 471 1.92 34.50 -14.78
CA GLY A 471 1.98 35.79 -14.07
C GLY A 471 0.76 36.67 -14.34
N VAL A 472 -0.44 36.09 -14.47
CA VAL A 472 -1.71 36.75 -14.75
C VAL A 472 -2.73 36.27 -13.72
N SER A 473 -3.54 37.20 -13.22
CA SER A 473 -4.56 36.98 -12.20
C SER A 473 -5.34 35.67 -12.42
N ALA A 474 -5.51 34.90 -11.34
CA ALA A 474 -6.01 33.52 -11.24
C ALA A 474 -7.34 33.14 -11.94
N GLY A 475 -7.98 34.05 -12.68
CA GLY A 475 -9.27 33.83 -13.36
C GLY A 475 -9.20 33.47 -14.85
N ASP A 476 -8.03 33.54 -15.50
CA ASP A 476 -7.91 33.44 -16.97
C ASP A 476 -6.95 32.34 -17.48
N ASN A 477 -6.52 31.40 -16.63
CA ASN A 477 -5.55 30.36 -17.01
C ASN A 477 -6.13 29.40 -18.08
N PRO A 478 -5.63 29.42 -19.33
CA PRO A 478 -6.15 28.55 -20.38
C PRO A 478 -5.63 27.11 -20.24
N ILE A 479 -6.32 26.18 -20.89
CA ILE A 479 -5.88 24.79 -21.04
C ILE A 479 -5.16 24.63 -22.38
N LEU A 480 -3.99 24.00 -22.37
CA LEU A 480 -3.14 23.75 -23.52
C LEU A 480 -3.15 22.26 -23.87
N VAL A 481 -3.57 21.91 -25.08
CA VAL A 481 -3.53 20.53 -25.58
C VAL A 481 -2.50 20.45 -26.71
N PRO A 482 -1.54 19.51 -26.70
CA PRO A 482 -0.59 19.34 -27.79
C PRO A 482 -1.29 19.09 -29.13
N ILE A 483 -0.86 19.77 -30.20
CA ILE A 483 -1.42 19.57 -31.55
C ILE A 483 -1.23 18.14 -32.02
N GLY A 484 -0.07 17.53 -31.73
CA GLY A 484 0.22 16.14 -32.09
C GLY A 484 -0.77 15.13 -31.49
N VAL A 485 -1.35 15.42 -30.31
CA VAL A 485 -2.39 14.59 -29.69
C VAL A 485 -3.71 14.69 -30.46
N LEU A 486 -4.10 15.91 -30.85
CA LEU A 486 -5.31 16.14 -31.66
C LEU A 486 -5.19 15.49 -33.04
N ASP A 487 -4.04 15.65 -33.69
CA ASP A 487 -3.74 15.07 -35.00
C ASP A 487 -3.76 13.53 -34.92
N HIS A 488 -3.19 12.95 -33.85
CA HIS A 488 -3.20 11.50 -33.62
C HIS A 488 -4.63 10.94 -33.54
N PHE A 489 -5.52 11.60 -32.80
CA PHE A 489 -6.91 11.17 -32.66
C PHE A 489 -7.81 11.62 -33.84
N GLY A 490 -7.27 12.32 -34.84
CA GLY A 490 -8.02 12.81 -35.99
C GLY A 490 -9.08 13.87 -35.64
N VAL A 491 -8.87 14.62 -34.55
CA VAL A 491 -9.79 15.66 -34.07
C VAL A 491 -9.31 17.02 -34.52
N ALA A 492 -10.10 17.71 -35.34
CA ALA A 492 -9.76 19.04 -35.82
C ALA A 492 -9.81 20.07 -34.68
N PRO A 493 -8.83 20.98 -34.59
CA PRO A 493 -8.88 22.08 -33.63
C PRO A 493 -10.04 23.04 -33.97
N PRO A 494 -10.56 23.79 -32.99
CA PRO A 494 -11.67 24.71 -33.23
C PRO A 494 -11.29 25.83 -34.21
N ASP A 495 -12.28 26.35 -34.93
CA ASP A 495 -12.09 27.45 -35.87
C ASP A 495 -11.53 28.70 -35.18
N GLY A 496 -10.45 29.26 -35.74
CA GLY A 496 -9.78 30.44 -35.18
C GLY A 496 -9.07 30.19 -33.84
N HIS A 497 -8.70 28.95 -33.55
CA HIS A 497 -7.93 28.61 -32.35
C HIS A 497 -6.63 29.41 -32.23
N LYS A 498 -6.28 29.79 -31.01
CA LYS A 498 -4.96 30.32 -30.70
C LYS A 498 -3.99 29.16 -30.58
N ARG A 499 -2.76 29.37 -31.05
CA ARG A 499 -1.63 28.45 -30.86
C ARG A 499 -0.66 29.02 -29.85
N TYR A 500 -0.01 28.12 -29.13
CA TYR A 500 1.12 28.41 -28.26
C TYR A 500 2.24 27.43 -28.63
N GLU A 501 3.46 27.92 -28.81
CA GLU A 501 4.64 27.09 -29.08
C GLU A 501 5.56 27.17 -27.88
N SER A 502 6.00 26.02 -27.37
CA SER A 502 6.95 25.94 -26.25
C SER A 502 8.36 26.31 -26.71
N GLU A 503 8.99 27.28 -26.05
CA GLU A 503 10.32 27.77 -26.43
C GLU A 503 11.45 26.75 -26.22
N LYS A 504 11.28 25.77 -25.33
CA LYS A 504 12.30 24.73 -25.01
C LYS A 504 12.11 23.44 -25.80
N THR A 505 10.86 23.00 -25.99
CA THR A 505 10.56 21.72 -26.66
C THR A 505 10.17 21.88 -28.13
N GLY A 506 9.85 23.10 -28.58
CA GLY A 506 9.32 23.37 -29.92
C GLY A 506 7.93 22.77 -30.16
N GLN A 507 7.27 22.30 -29.10
CA GLN A 507 5.96 21.66 -29.20
C GLN A 507 4.86 22.70 -29.33
N GLU A 508 3.98 22.51 -30.32
CA GLU A 508 2.81 23.37 -30.53
C GLU A 508 1.58 22.86 -29.77
N PHE A 509 0.83 23.79 -29.18
CA PHE A 509 -0.37 23.55 -28.39
C PHE A 509 -1.56 24.38 -28.92
N VAL A 510 -2.76 23.84 -28.77
CA VAL A 510 -4.03 24.55 -28.95
C VAL A 510 -4.50 25.09 -27.61
N VAL A 511 -4.87 26.37 -27.59
CA VAL A 511 -5.31 27.08 -26.38
C VAL A 511 -6.84 27.02 -26.25
N PHE A 512 -7.33 26.44 -25.16
CA PHE A 512 -8.74 26.33 -24.80
C PHE A 512 -9.10 27.22 -23.62
N GLN A 513 -10.35 27.71 -23.62
CA GLN A 513 -10.90 28.48 -22.51
C GLN A 513 -11.36 27.58 -21.38
N LEU A 514 -10.99 27.95 -20.16
CA LEU A 514 -11.34 27.24 -18.94
C LEU A 514 -12.86 27.26 -18.72
N ASN A 515 -13.36 26.18 -18.15
CA ASN A 515 -14.72 26.08 -17.66
C ASN A 515 -14.88 26.97 -16.42
N LYS A 516 -15.62 28.08 -16.56
CA LYS A 516 -15.84 29.06 -15.49
C LYS A 516 -16.48 28.47 -14.23
N GLN A 517 -17.15 27.32 -14.32
CA GLN A 517 -17.72 26.64 -13.17
C GLN A 517 -16.66 25.94 -12.31
N LEU A 518 -15.52 25.50 -12.89
CA LEU A 518 -14.40 24.90 -12.15
C LEU A 518 -13.57 25.95 -11.38
N SER A 519 -13.47 27.17 -11.89
CA SER A 519 -12.73 28.27 -11.21
C SER A 519 -13.30 28.65 -9.85
N LEU A 520 -14.53 28.23 -9.52
CA LEU A 520 -15.26 28.65 -8.32
C LEU A 520 -15.19 27.63 -7.17
N THR A 521 -14.81 26.37 -7.43
CA THR A 521 -14.95 25.27 -6.45
C THR A 521 -13.63 24.77 -5.88
N GLY A 522 -12.48 25.31 -6.28
CA GLY A 522 -11.16 24.87 -5.79
C GLY A 522 -10.82 23.40 -6.07
N GLY A 523 -11.63 22.71 -6.87
CA GLY A 523 -11.61 21.24 -7.00
C GLY A 523 -10.61 20.67 -8.00
N GLU A 524 -9.62 21.45 -8.46
CA GLU A 524 -8.54 20.91 -9.27
C GLU A 524 -7.36 20.53 -8.36
N ARG A 525 -7.28 19.27 -7.94
CA ARG A 525 -5.98 18.66 -7.64
C ARG A 525 -5.05 18.97 -8.83
N ALA A 526 -3.85 19.47 -8.53
CA ALA A 526 -3.08 20.32 -9.43
C ALA A 526 -2.66 19.59 -10.73
N ARG A 527 -3.40 19.81 -11.82
CA ARG A 527 -2.97 19.44 -13.20
C ARG A 527 -1.57 20.02 -13.48
N PRO A 528 -0.68 19.30 -14.19
CA PRO A 528 0.61 19.82 -14.60
C PRO A 528 0.48 21.12 -15.38
N SER A 529 1.40 22.04 -15.12
CA SER A 529 1.47 23.33 -15.77
C SER A 529 2.59 23.39 -16.81
N VAL A 530 2.35 24.16 -17.86
CA VAL A 530 3.35 24.62 -18.81
C VAL A 530 3.74 26.03 -18.36
N LEU A 531 4.98 26.21 -17.93
CA LEU A 531 5.52 27.50 -17.47
C LEU A 531 5.84 28.42 -18.67
N ASP A 532 5.69 29.73 -18.48
CA ASP A 532 6.11 30.76 -19.46
C ASP A 532 7.63 30.70 -19.76
N ASN A 533 8.44 30.04 -18.92
CA ASN A 533 9.87 29.76 -19.15
C ASN A 533 10.16 28.35 -19.72
N GLY A 534 9.15 27.65 -20.26
CA GLY A 534 9.35 26.48 -21.12
C GLY A 534 9.61 25.14 -20.43
N GLY A 535 9.23 24.97 -19.16
CA GLY A 535 9.18 23.66 -18.50
C GLY A 535 7.76 23.11 -18.44
N ILE A 536 7.57 21.81 -18.73
CA ILE A 536 6.42 21.06 -18.20
C ILE A 536 6.79 20.73 -16.76
N VAL A 537 6.01 21.26 -15.84
CA VAL A 537 6.18 21.07 -14.42
C VAL A 537 4.84 20.54 -13.93
N GLY A 538 4.75 19.23 -13.64
CA GLY A 538 3.85 18.83 -12.55
C GLY A 538 4.20 19.72 -11.35
N PRO A 539 3.27 20.19 -10.50
CA PRO A 539 3.64 20.96 -9.30
C PRO A 539 4.93 20.40 -8.75
N LYS A 540 5.99 21.22 -8.78
CA LYS A 540 7.33 20.76 -8.44
C LYS A 540 7.20 20.04 -7.11
N ASN A 541 7.41 18.73 -7.07
CA ASN A 541 7.78 18.04 -5.84
C ASN A 541 9.23 18.41 -5.46
N GLY A 542 9.57 19.71 -5.54
CA GLY A 542 10.95 20.20 -5.54
C GLY A 542 11.30 21.08 -4.34
N LEU A 543 10.36 21.29 -3.43
CA LEU A 543 10.59 21.96 -2.16
C LEU A 543 9.39 21.67 -1.27
N ASN A 544 9.58 20.87 -0.22
CA ASN A 544 8.61 20.67 0.83
C ASN A 544 9.07 21.46 2.07
N ALA A 545 8.12 22.03 2.78
CA ALA A 545 8.35 22.67 4.06
C ALA A 545 7.36 22.08 5.06
N SER A 546 7.82 21.65 6.22
CA SER A 546 6.99 21.09 7.30
C SER A 546 7.38 21.71 8.63
N PHE A 547 6.42 21.86 9.53
CA PHE A 547 6.72 22.21 10.92
C PHE A 547 7.17 20.94 11.66
N LEU A 548 8.35 20.97 12.28
CA LEU A 548 8.83 19.87 13.14
C LEU A 548 8.14 19.88 14.51
N ASP A 549 7.73 21.07 14.97
CA ASP A 549 7.09 21.28 16.26
C ASP A 549 5.79 22.09 16.11
N ASN A 550 4.98 22.12 17.17
CA ASN A 550 3.74 22.87 17.15
C ASN A 550 4.01 24.39 17.09
N ALA A 551 3.81 25.01 15.92
CA ALA A 551 3.93 26.46 15.78
C ALA A 551 2.77 27.18 16.48
N ALA A 552 2.97 27.65 17.72
CA ALA A 552 1.98 28.38 18.51
C ALA A 552 2.43 29.82 18.83
N PRO A 553 1.51 30.79 19.04
CA PRO A 553 1.87 32.17 19.38
C PRO A 553 2.67 32.25 20.68
N GLY A 554 3.78 32.97 20.68
CA GLY A 554 4.69 33.11 21.82
C GLY A 554 5.71 31.98 22.00
N GLU A 555 5.70 30.99 21.11
CA GLU A 555 6.66 29.88 21.10
C GLU A 555 7.61 29.97 19.89
N ASN A 556 8.70 29.19 19.94
CA ASN A 556 9.56 29.00 18.78
C ASN A 556 8.97 27.90 17.90
N ALA A 557 8.96 28.13 16.60
CA ALA A 557 8.61 27.14 15.60
C ALA A 557 9.84 26.79 14.77
N THR A 558 9.97 25.52 14.42
CA THR A 558 11.02 25.03 13.52
C THR A 558 10.38 24.50 12.25
N VAL A 559 10.91 24.94 11.11
CA VAL A 559 10.53 24.44 9.79
C VAL A 559 11.68 23.64 9.21
N GLU A 560 11.37 22.44 8.73
CA GLU A 560 12.26 21.60 7.94
C GLU A 560 11.98 21.84 6.45
N VAL A 561 13.04 21.93 5.66
CA VAL A 561 12.98 22.15 4.21
C VAL A 561 13.67 20.99 3.51
N THR A 562 12.91 20.28 2.67
CA THR A 562 13.40 19.15 1.89
C THR A 562 13.12 19.31 0.40
N ASP A 563 13.99 18.76 -0.45
CA ASP A 563 13.74 18.55 -1.88
C ASP A 563 13.88 17.04 -2.14
N ASN A 564 12.80 16.42 -2.64
CA ASN A 564 12.73 14.97 -2.86
C ASN A 564 13.19 14.13 -1.63
N GLY A 565 12.83 14.57 -0.42
CA GLY A 565 13.18 13.90 0.84
C GLY A 565 14.61 14.14 1.34
N SER A 566 15.43 14.88 0.59
CA SER A 566 16.76 15.32 1.05
C SER A 566 16.68 16.71 1.65
N VAL A 567 17.32 16.92 2.80
CA VAL A 567 17.38 18.24 3.47
C VAL A 567 18.11 19.27 2.62
N ILE A 568 17.63 20.52 2.62
CA ILE A 568 18.24 21.61 1.86
C ILE A 568 18.90 22.61 2.80
N GLU A 569 20.22 22.69 2.75
CA GLU A 569 21.01 23.75 3.39
C GLU A 569 20.84 25.09 2.65
N ASN A 570 20.88 26.21 3.37
CA ASN A 570 20.84 27.57 2.82
C ASN A 570 19.55 27.92 2.04
N ALA A 571 18.44 27.23 2.28
CA ALA A 571 17.14 27.61 1.77
C ALA A 571 16.64 28.89 2.48
N ILE A 572 16.04 29.81 1.73
CA ILE A 572 15.55 31.09 2.25
C ILE A 572 14.15 30.88 2.84
N VAL A 573 14.00 31.05 4.14
CA VAL A 573 12.72 30.92 4.87
C VAL A 573 12.21 32.31 5.26
N THR A 574 11.15 32.77 4.61
CA THR A 574 10.51 34.06 4.87
C THR A 574 9.25 33.88 5.72
N ILE A 575 9.25 34.50 6.90
CA ILE A 575 8.18 34.43 7.89
C ILE A 575 7.42 35.75 7.88
N THR A 576 6.14 35.69 7.54
CA THR A 576 5.20 36.81 7.67
C THR A 576 4.19 36.51 8.77
N GLN A 577 4.10 37.39 9.76
CA GLN A 577 3.20 37.23 10.89
C GLN A 577 2.36 38.47 11.08
N LYS A 578 1.09 38.28 11.43
CA LYS A 578 0.14 39.36 11.70
C LYS A 578 -0.24 39.39 13.16
N VAL A 579 -0.09 40.54 13.79
CA VAL A 579 -0.50 40.79 15.19
C VAL A 579 -1.45 41.99 15.19
N GLY A 580 -2.76 41.72 15.27
CA GLY A 580 -3.78 42.75 15.08
C GLY A 580 -3.81 43.27 13.64
N ASP A 581 -3.62 44.58 13.46
CA ASP A 581 -3.56 45.24 12.15
C ASP A 581 -2.12 45.40 11.62
N GLU A 582 -1.10 44.97 12.39
CA GLU A 582 0.30 45.08 12.00
C GLU A 582 0.82 43.76 11.42
N GLU A 583 1.51 43.84 10.27
CA GLU A 583 2.16 42.72 9.60
C GLU A 583 3.68 42.89 9.69
N THR A 584 4.39 41.82 10.04
CA THR A 584 5.86 41.80 10.12
C THR A 584 6.42 40.68 9.29
N THR A 585 7.50 40.95 8.54
CA THR A 585 8.20 39.95 7.72
C THR A 585 9.66 39.84 8.15
N LYS A 586 10.16 38.62 8.34
CA LYS A 586 11.57 38.31 8.64
C LYS A 586 12.05 37.15 7.77
N THR A 587 13.33 37.12 7.45
CA THR A 587 13.93 36.07 6.62
C THR A 587 15.03 35.35 7.41
N TYR A 588 15.08 34.04 7.24
CA TYR A 588 16.01 33.10 7.84
C TYR A 588 16.62 32.23 6.73
N GLU A 589 17.73 31.56 7.03
CA GLU A 589 18.35 30.55 6.17
C GLU A 589 18.37 29.21 6.92
N THR A 590 18.14 28.10 6.22
CA THR A 590 18.25 26.76 6.82
C THR A 590 19.69 26.36 7.10
N GLY A 591 19.91 25.62 8.19
CA GLY A 591 21.22 25.05 8.52
C GLY A 591 21.54 23.78 7.72
N ASP A 592 22.67 23.15 8.04
CA ASP A 592 23.18 21.91 7.41
C ASP A 592 22.20 20.72 7.51
N ASP A 593 21.26 20.78 8.45
CA ASP A 593 20.18 19.81 8.66
C ASP A 593 18.87 20.17 7.91
N GLY A 594 18.89 21.23 7.10
CA GLY A 594 17.72 21.72 6.37
C GLY A 594 16.67 22.41 7.22
N THR A 595 16.96 22.77 8.47
CA THR A 595 15.98 23.39 9.38
C THR A 595 16.22 24.87 9.63
N ALA A 596 15.14 25.61 9.88
CA ALA A 596 15.18 27.00 10.35
C ALA A 596 14.21 27.21 11.51
N THR A 597 14.73 27.69 12.64
CA THR A 597 13.93 28.03 13.83
C THR A 597 13.67 29.53 13.92
N PHE A 598 12.43 29.91 14.17
CA PHE A 598 12.01 31.30 14.35
C PHE A 598 11.00 31.45 15.49
N ALA A 599 10.94 32.66 16.06
CA ALA A 599 9.95 32.98 17.09
C ALA A 599 8.62 33.40 16.47
N VAL A 600 7.52 32.80 16.93
CA VAL A 600 6.16 33.25 16.61
C VAL A 600 5.78 34.36 17.58
N ALA A 601 5.31 35.49 17.06
CA ALA A 601 4.96 36.66 17.86
C ALA A 601 3.84 36.34 18.85
N ASP A 602 3.94 36.90 20.06
CA ASP A 602 2.86 36.86 21.04
C ASP A 602 1.59 37.43 20.42
N HIS A 603 0.48 36.69 20.52
CA HIS A 603 -0.81 37.07 19.95
C HIS A 603 -0.85 37.21 18.42
N ALA A 604 0.03 36.50 17.69
CA ALA A 604 -0.11 36.35 16.24
C ALA A 604 -1.49 35.75 15.90
N THR A 605 -2.15 36.31 14.90
CA THR A 605 -3.46 35.84 14.39
C THR A 605 -3.29 35.04 13.10
N GLU A 606 -2.25 35.35 12.33
CA GLU A 606 -1.89 34.67 11.09
C GLU A 606 -0.37 34.50 11.05
N LEU A 607 0.09 33.33 10.60
CA LEU A 607 1.48 32.99 10.34
C LEU A 607 1.57 32.39 8.93
N ALA A 608 2.37 33.01 8.07
CA ALA A 608 2.73 32.49 6.76
C ALA A 608 4.24 32.28 6.69
N VAL A 609 4.65 31.10 6.23
CA VAL A 609 6.04 30.72 5.96
C VAL A 609 6.17 30.49 4.47
N GLU A 610 7.00 31.26 3.79
CA GLU A 610 7.38 31.03 2.39
C GLU A 610 8.83 30.60 2.35
N VAL A 611 9.08 29.39 1.84
CA VAL A 611 10.42 28.86 1.65
C VAL A 611 10.79 28.97 0.18
N THR A 612 12.01 29.41 -0.11
CA THR A 612 12.57 29.48 -1.45
C THR A 612 13.95 28.84 -1.47
N ALA A 613 14.13 27.84 -2.32
CA ALA A 613 15.43 27.26 -2.65
C ALA A 613 15.56 27.28 -4.18
N ASP A 614 16.64 27.88 -4.69
CA ASP A 614 16.83 28.16 -6.12
C ASP A 614 15.57 28.81 -6.77
N ASP A 615 14.95 28.11 -7.72
CA ASP A 615 13.72 28.52 -8.43
C ASP A 615 12.46 27.79 -7.92
N ALA A 616 12.53 27.10 -6.78
CA ALA A 616 11.42 26.38 -6.16
C ALA A 616 10.89 27.12 -4.93
N LYS A 617 9.58 27.01 -4.69
CA LYS A 617 8.90 27.68 -3.57
C LYS A 617 7.91 26.74 -2.89
N ALA A 618 7.88 26.80 -1.56
CA ALA A 618 6.91 26.12 -0.72
C ALA A 618 6.25 27.12 0.23
N LYS A 619 4.98 26.90 0.60
CA LYS A 619 4.26 27.80 1.50
C LYS A 619 3.51 27.02 2.57
N LEU A 620 3.66 27.45 3.82
CA LEU A 620 2.84 27.03 4.95
C LEU A 620 2.03 28.23 5.45
N GLU A 621 0.76 28.01 5.75
CA GLU A 621 -0.11 29.02 6.36
C GLU A 621 -0.78 28.42 7.60
N ARG A 622 -0.82 29.21 8.67
CA ARG A 622 -1.48 28.85 9.92
C ARG A 622 -2.23 30.05 10.46
N GLU A 623 -3.54 29.90 10.62
CA GLU A 623 -4.37 30.85 11.35
C GLU A 623 -4.49 30.42 12.81
N PHE A 624 -4.41 31.38 13.72
CA PHE A 624 -4.58 31.15 15.14
C PHE A 624 -5.95 31.62 15.59
N GLU A 625 -6.72 30.73 16.22
CA GLU A 625 -7.95 31.15 16.89
C GLU A 625 -7.61 32.06 18.07
N ILE A 626 -8.04 33.32 17.98
CA ILE A 626 -7.98 34.23 19.12
C ILE A 626 -9.05 33.77 20.11
N GLY A 627 -8.67 32.89 21.04
CA GLY A 627 -9.47 32.62 22.22
C GLY A 627 -9.78 33.95 22.94
N PRO A 628 -11.00 34.13 23.50
CA PRO A 628 -11.33 35.34 24.24
C PRO A 628 -10.28 35.55 25.34
N LYS A 629 -9.79 36.80 25.45
CA LYS A 629 -8.85 37.24 26.50
C LYS A 629 -9.22 36.56 27.81
N ASN A 630 -8.26 35.85 28.42
CA ASN A 630 -8.40 35.22 29.72
C ASN A 630 -9.25 36.06 30.68
N GLY A 631 -10.39 35.49 31.09
CA GLY A 631 -11.19 35.98 32.20
C GLY A 631 -12.69 36.03 31.94
N LEU A 632 -13.34 34.89 31.67
CA LEU A 632 -14.77 34.68 31.92
C LEU A 632 -15.00 33.19 32.22
N ASP A 633 -15.21 32.84 33.49
CA ASP A 633 -15.65 31.49 33.89
C ASP A 633 -17.13 31.33 33.48
N ALA A 634 -17.39 30.55 32.44
CA ALA A 634 -18.74 30.14 32.06
C ALA A 634 -19.01 28.74 32.62
N SER A 635 -20.01 28.61 33.48
CA SER A 635 -20.49 27.31 33.96
C SER A 635 -21.91 27.05 33.43
N PHE A 636 -22.15 25.82 32.99
CA PHE A 636 -23.47 25.39 32.55
C PHE A 636 -24.37 25.21 33.77
N LEU A 637 -25.51 25.91 33.80
CA LEU A 637 -26.44 25.85 34.92
C LEU A 637 -27.29 24.58 34.94
N ASP A 638 -27.38 23.82 33.84
CA ASP A 638 -28.12 22.55 33.80
C ASP A 638 -27.64 21.59 32.69
N ASN A 639 -27.82 20.28 32.93
CA ASN A 639 -27.52 19.20 32.00
C ASN A 639 -28.57 19.13 30.88
N ALA A 640 -28.28 19.75 29.72
CA ALA A 640 -29.13 19.65 28.53
C ALA A 640 -28.84 18.35 27.75
N ALA A 641 -29.90 17.66 27.32
CA ALA A 641 -29.80 16.49 26.45
C ALA A 641 -29.60 16.90 24.96
N PRO A 642 -29.10 16.01 24.09
CA PRO A 642 -28.83 16.35 22.69
C PRO A 642 -30.09 16.86 21.97
N GLY A 643 -30.02 18.11 21.49
CA GLY A 643 -31.08 18.76 20.73
C GLY A 643 -31.85 19.86 21.47
N GLU A 644 -31.56 20.14 22.74
CA GLU A 644 -32.12 21.30 23.47
C GLU A 644 -31.13 22.47 23.58
N ASN A 645 -31.68 23.69 23.63
CA ASN A 645 -30.90 24.92 23.80
C ASN A 645 -30.45 25.06 25.27
N ALA A 646 -29.13 25.06 25.50
CA ALA A 646 -28.55 25.33 26.82
C ALA A 646 -28.48 26.84 27.10
N THR A 647 -28.72 27.23 28.36
CA THR A 647 -28.56 28.62 28.83
C THR A 647 -27.26 28.71 29.62
N VAL A 648 -26.39 29.65 29.26
CA VAL A 648 -25.10 29.90 29.92
C VAL A 648 -25.18 31.23 30.67
N GLU A 649 -24.84 31.23 31.96
CA GLU A 649 -24.57 32.48 32.69
C GLU A 649 -23.09 32.84 32.52
N VAL A 650 -22.86 34.09 32.14
CA VAL A 650 -21.53 34.70 32.04
C VAL A 650 -21.49 35.79 33.11
N THR A 651 -20.61 35.63 34.10
CA THR A 651 -20.32 36.68 35.08
C THR A 651 -18.96 37.28 34.81
N ASP A 652 -18.91 38.63 34.73
CA ASP A 652 -17.71 39.46 34.55
C ASP A 652 -16.62 39.24 35.61
#